data_AF-A0A7C2EJR3-F1
#
_entry.id   AF-A0A7C2EJR3-F1
#
_cell.length_a   1.000
_cell.length_b   1.000
_cell.length_c   1.000
_cell.angle_alpha   90.00
_cell.angle_beta   90.00
_cell.angle_gamma   90.00
#
_symmetry.space_group_name_H-M   'P 1'
#
loop_
_entity.id
_entity.type
_entity.pdbx_description
1 polymer ?
#
loop_
_entity_poly.entity_id
_entity_poly.type
_entity_poly.pdbx_seq_one_letter_code
_entity_poly.pdbx_strand_id
1 'polypeptide(L)'
;MTRRSIFRGTRLFIASLIVLELASGIALGAQTGSGNAAGPHNAGQAKQRLDRIRDAIVTHRLHAQNLMQIADVVGSAIGVAPDGEPVIRVFTARHRVLGIPNILDGVAVRPEVSGRVYALRGATCNTSGDEKCTNAERWPLPVPIGVSVGHPAITAGTIGARVTNGTDVFLLSNNHVLANINQASLGDPILQPGSFDGGTSPGDAIASLTAFEPIKFCTVFWIWLICDQTNTIDAAIAQSTPTELGSGTPGGEFGSTPGYGAPSSVLHSAYGNPGTLGDENLAQMLGSQVQKYGRTTALTVGTVDGINATVDVCYDQSCTLVARFVNQLVISPGTFSGGGDSGSLIITNDSAKNPVGLLFAGSSTNTIANRIDLVLNRFGVSIDEGTVVTPTIDAAVTGISTPPSVTAETETTATVTVENRGQGPATNISVTLKDNGVDIGTDPVDLAAGASTTIDFLWTPATAGPHTLQASADLAGDENSANNSFSKVVNVVAAGPGTPQLQLRRVVAYTDRWTAVQLGVDYGNDLVVVCSPNYDLSAPGPAMVRVRNASGSSFEVGLGRPWYGGFDEDHFSATVHCMAVRAGVYTPAVHGVKMEAVKLANFPLSDHAGAWYGQSRAYQNPAGYSVPVVLGQVASPDTGLPPSHCTPICQPDWSVFWSRGTAVTNPPSSGALYVGRHTGEDPSTRPPETLMYVVIEAGNGSIEGRRYAAGRGADTVRGMSNRPPYTYSLSGLASASTAIVSQAGMDGSDGGWPVLYGPTAVSSTQLRLAIDEDWYLYSERNHTTEQVGYIVFE
;
A
#
# COMPACT_ATOMS: atom_id res chain seq x y z
N MET A 1 -5.89 -52.93 56.56
CA MET A 1 -4.63 -52.32 57.03
C MET A 1 -4.51 -50.93 56.39
N THR A 2 -5.21 -49.90 56.84
CA THR A 2 -4.83 -48.89 57.87
C THR A 2 -3.40 -48.34 57.77
N ARG A 3 -3.26 -47.08 57.33
CA ARG A 3 -2.73 -45.89 58.07
C ARG A 3 -2.52 -44.74 57.07
N ARG A 4 -3.32 -43.66 57.14
CA ARG A 4 -3.24 -42.48 58.02
C ARG A 4 -2.32 -41.38 57.46
N SER A 5 -3.00 -40.32 57.02
CA SER A 5 -2.57 -38.93 56.93
C SER A 5 -2.14 -38.36 58.30
N ILE A 6 -1.31 -37.31 58.27
CA ILE A 6 -1.36 -36.08 59.10
C ILE A 6 -0.31 -35.08 58.56
N PHE A 7 -0.82 -33.91 58.14
CA PHE A 7 -0.36 -32.50 58.27
C PHE A 7 1.11 -32.18 58.61
N ARG A 8 1.76 -31.07 58.17
CA ARG A 8 1.35 -29.66 57.94
C ARG A 8 2.56 -28.90 57.33
N GLY A 9 2.37 -27.82 56.56
CA GLY A 9 3.49 -26.90 56.29
C GLY A 9 3.31 -25.86 55.17
N THR A 10 2.53 -24.81 55.42
CA THR A 10 2.44 -23.58 54.64
C THR A 10 3.78 -22.81 54.64
N ARG A 11 4.34 -22.45 53.46
CA ARG A 11 5.26 -21.30 53.24
C ARG A 11 5.11 -20.84 51.78
N LEU A 12 4.36 -19.77 51.52
CA LEU A 12 4.84 -18.38 51.39
C LEU A 12 6.11 -18.27 50.52
N PHE A 13 5.91 -18.04 49.21
CA PHE A 13 6.99 -17.62 48.31
C PHE A 13 7.28 -16.14 48.55
N ILE A 14 8.45 -15.88 49.11
CA ILE A 14 9.03 -14.54 49.24
C ILE A 14 9.64 -14.18 47.88
N ALA A 15 9.18 -13.07 47.30
CA ALA A 15 9.83 -12.42 46.18
C ALA A 15 11.17 -11.82 46.64
N SER A 16 12.28 -12.32 46.09
CA SER A 16 13.61 -11.77 46.35
C SER A 16 13.79 -10.45 45.60
N LEU A 17 13.88 -9.36 46.38
CA LEU A 17 14.48 -8.09 45.98
C LEU A 17 15.93 -8.33 45.54
N ILE A 18 16.31 -7.85 44.36
CA ILE A 18 17.72 -7.59 44.03
C ILE A 18 17.98 -6.11 44.26
N VAL A 19 18.76 -5.85 45.32
CA VAL A 19 19.43 -4.58 45.60
C VAL A 19 20.71 -4.54 44.76
N LEU A 20 20.89 -3.46 44.01
CA LEU A 20 22.08 -3.18 43.22
C LEU A 20 23.12 -2.49 44.11
N GLU A 21 24.19 -3.19 44.50
CA GLU A 21 25.39 -2.56 45.08
C GLU A 21 26.55 -2.62 44.08
N LEU A 22 27.16 -1.44 43.88
CA LEU A 22 28.39 -1.18 43.14
C LEU A 22 29.62 -1.49 44.02
N ALA A 23 30.58 -2.26 43.46
CA ALA A 23 32.05 -2.17 43.62
C ALA A 23 32.62 -3.55 43.25
N SER A 24 33.50 -3.73 42.27
CA SER A 24 34.91 -3.34 42.34
C SER A 24 35.55 -3.63 40.98
N GLY A 25 36.13 -2.62 40.33
CA GLY A 25 36.98 -2.80 39.15
C GLY A 25 38.31 -2.09 39.39
N ILE A 26 39.34 -2.86 39.74
CA ILE A 26 40.72 -2.40 39.89
C ILE A 26 41.25 -2.00 38.51
N ALA A 27 41.81 -0.80 38.45
CA ALA A 27 42.43 -0.20 37.27
C ALA A 27 43.80 -0.81 36.93
N LEU A 28 44.12 -0.85 35.63
CA LEU A 28 45.49 -0.74 35.12
C LEU A 28 45.45 0.17 33.88
N GLY A 29 46.18 1.28 33.95
CA GLY A 29 46.29 2.25 32.87
C GLY A 29 46.37 3.68 33.39
N ALA A 30 47.54 4.06 33.91
CA ALA A 30 47.84 5.40 34.36
C ALA A 30 47.80 6.41 33.20
N GLN A 31 47.12 7.54 33.39
CA GLN A 31 47.61 8.84 32.96
C GLN A 31 46.99 9.96 33.81
N THR A 32 47.87 10.86 34.23
CA THR A 32 47.70 11.98 35.14
C THR A 32 46.80 13.07 34.56
N GLY A 33 45.87 13.62 35.37
CA GLY A 33 45.14 14.83 35.03
C GLY A 33 44.19 15.26 36.14
N SER A 34 44.39 16.46 36.66
CA SER A 34 43.79 17.07 37.85
C SER A 34 42.26 17.24 37.83
N GLY A 35 41.64 16.97 38.98
CA GLY A 35 40.60 17.78 39.65
C GLY A 35 39.46 18.41 38.83
N ASN A 36 38.23 17.98 39.12
CA ASN A 36 37.19 18.92 39.58
C ASN A 36 36.05 18.20 40.31
N ALA A 37 35.74 18.70 41.49
CA ALA A 37 34.62 18.27 42.32
C ALA A 37 33.28 18.56 41.63
N ALA A 38 32.38 17.58 41.61
CA ALA A 38 31.01 17.75 41.13
C ALA A 38 30.25 18.71 42.05
N GLY A 39 30.01 19.94 41.57
CA GLY A 39 29.24 20.95 42.29
C GLY A 39 27.73 20.63 42.39
N PRO A 40 26.99 21.38 43.23
CA PRO A 40 25.57 21.17 43.52
C PRO A 40 24.62 21.20 42.30
N HIS A 41 25.08 21.71 41.15
CA HIS A 41 24.34 21.70 39.88
C HIS A 41 24.08 20.30 39.31
N ASN A 42 24.99 19.33 39.52
CA ASN A 42 24.84 17.96 39.00
C ASN A 42 23.84 17.10 39.79
N ALA A 43 23.67 17.37 41.09
CA ALA A 43 22.68 16.68 41.93
C ALA A 43 21.24 17.13 41.63
N GLY A 44 21.06 18.41 41.27
CA GLY A 44 19.76 18.96 40.86
C GLY A 44 19.23 18.37 39.55
N GLN A 45 20.11 18.19 38.56
CA GLN A 45 19.76 17.56 37.28
C GLN A 45 19.44 16.07 37.42
N ALA A 46 20.18 15.34 38.26
CA ALA A 46 19.90 13.92 38.54
C ALA A 46 18.54 13.72 39.24
N LYS A 47 18.19 14.60 40.20
CA LYS A 47 16.88 14.57 40.88
C LYS A 47 15.73 14.87 39.92
N GLN A 48 15.86 15.90 39.08
CA GLN A 48 14.86 16.25 38.07
C GLN A 48 14.64 15.12 37.06
N ARG A 49 15.69 14.39 36.67
CA ARG A 49 15.58 13.23 35.78
C ARG A 49 14.84 12.07 36.44
N LEU A 50 15.10 11.80 37.72
CA LEU A 50 14.39 10.79 38.51
C LEU A 50 12.89 11.10 38.65
N ASP A 51 12.54 12.37 38.83
CA ASP A 51 11.15 12.79 38.90
C ASP A 51 10.44 12.64 37.54
N ARG A 52 11.09 13.00 36.42
CA ARG A 52 10.54 12.73 35.07
C ARG A 52 10.35 11.24 34.77
N ILE A 53 11.25 10.37 35.22
CA ILE A 53 11.09 8.91 35.09
C ILE A 53 9.89 8.42 35.90
N ARG A 54 9.67 8.96 37.11
CA ARG A 54 8.50 8.61 37.93
C ARG A 54 7.20 9.04 37.27
N ASP A 55 7.16 10.24 36.70
CA ASP A 55 6.00 10.73 35.96
C ASP A 55 5.72 9.84 34.74
N ALA A 56 6.75 9.45 33.99
CA ALA A 56 6.61 8.52 32.88
C ALA A 56 6.06 7.14 33.30
N ILE A 57 6.49 6.61 34.46
CA ILE A 57 5.94 5.37 35.02
C ILE A 57 4.45 5.52 35.38
N VAL A 58 4.05 6.67 35.94
CA VAL A 58 2.64 6.94 36.26
C VAL A 58 1.80 6.99 34.98
N THR A 59 2.26 7.74 33.97
CA THR A 59 1.64 7.78 32.64
C THR A 59 1.52 6.38 32.03
N HIS A 60 2.60 5.59 32.02
CA HIS A 60 2.57 4.24 31.47
C HIS A 60 1.56 3.35 32.20
N ARG A 61 1.46 3.42 33.54
CA ARG A 61 0.45 2.65 34.29
C ARG A 61 -0.98 3.03 33.94
N LEU A 62 -1.26 4.31 33.67
CA LEU A 62 -2.60 4.78 33.32
C LEU A 62 -3.03 4.30 31.92
N HIS A 63 -2.08 4.20 30.97
CA HIS A 63 -2.38 3.93 29.56
C HIS A 63 -2.01 2.54 29.07
N ALA A 64 -1.27 1.74 29.85
CA ALA A 64 -0.75 0.43 29.42
C ALA A 64 -1.86 -0.51 28.92
N GLN A 65 -3.02 -0.57 29.59
CA GLN A 65 -4.13 -1.41 29.14
C GLN A 65 -4.72 -0.95 27.80
N ASN A 66 -4.87 0.35 27.59
CA ASN A 66 -5.37 0.90 26.33
C ASN A 66 -4.38 0.66 25.18
N LEU A 67 -3.07 0.77 25.47
CA LEU A 67 -2.03 0.43 24.49
C LEU A 67 -2.11 -1.05 24.09
N MET A 68 -2.36 -1.96 25.04
CA MET A 68 -2.52 -3.40 24.77
C MET A 68 -3.83 -3.75 24.03
N GLN A 69 -4.78 -2.82 23.91
CA GLN A 69 -6.02 -3.02 23.13
C GLN A 69 -5.87 -2.64 21.65
N ILE A 70 -4.77 -1.97 21.28
CA ILE A 70 -4.45 -1.65 19.89
C ILE A 70 -4.00 -2.95 19.20
N ALA A 71 -4.65 -3.31 18.11
CA ALA A 71 -4.33 -4.53 17.35
C ALA A 71 -2.83 -4.56 16.99
N ASP A 72 -2.20 -5.73 17.14
CA ASP A 72 -0.78 -5.97 16.90
C ASP A 72 0.22 -5.28 17.86
N VAL A 73 -0.26 -4.62 18.94
CA VAL A 73 0.59 -4.29 20.10
C VAL A 73 0.73 -5.52 20.99
N VAL A 74 1.98 -5.91 21.27
CA VAL A 74 2.31 -7.14 22.02
C VAL A 74 2.96 -6.87 23.37
N GLY A 75 3.27 -5.60 23.66
CA GLY A 75 3.81 -5.19 24.94
C GLY A 75 4.02 -3.68 25.03
N SER A 76 4.24 -3.17 26.25
CA SER A 76 4.69 -1.80 26.47
C SER A 76 5.58 -1.71 27.71
N ALA A 77 6.52 -0.76 27.72
CA ALA A 77 7.48 -0.57 28.80
C ALA A 77 7.95 0.90 28.90
N ILE A 78 8.68 1.23 29.97
CA ILE A 78 9.46 2.46 30.05
C ILE A 78 10.88 2.22 29.54
N GLY A 79 11.33 3.08 28.63
CA GLY A 79 12.69 3.13 28.10
C GLY A 79 13.33 4.50 28.28
N VAL A 80 14.53 4.65 27.74
CA VAL A 80 15.29 5.90 27.73
C VAL A 80 15.69 6.18 26.28
N ALA A 81 15.40 7.38 25.80
CA ALA A 81 15.80 7.84 24.46
C ALA A 81 17.30 8.21 24.39
N PRO A 82 17.89 8.37 23.19
CA PRO A 82 19.30 8.71 23.04
C PRO A 82 19.74 10.02 23.71
N ASP A 83 18.79 10.95 23.90
CA ASP A 83 18.96 12.22 24.62
C ASP A 83 18.88 12.07 26.16
N GLY A 84 18.61 10.85 26.64
CA GLY A 84 18.55 10.52 28.07
C GLY A 84 17.19 10.71 28.72
N GLU A 85 16.16 11.16 27.98
CA GLU A 85 14.80 11.38 28.48
C GLU A 85 13.97 10.08 28.52
N PRO A 86 13.03 9.93 29.48
CA PRO A 86 12.19 8.75 29.57
C PRO A 86 11.14 8.72 28.45
N VAL A 87 10.93 7.53 27.89
CA VAL A 87 9.94 7.28 26.83
C VAL A 87 9.12 6.04 27.14
N ILE A 88 7.91 5.96 26.59
CA ILE A 88 7.10 4.73 26.59
C ILE A 88 7.46 3.94 25.33
N ARG A 89 8.09 2.78 25.47
CA ARG A 89 8.30 1.83 24.37
C ARG A 89 7.05 1.00 24.16
N VAL A 90 6.61 0.86 22.92
CA VAL A 90 5.48 0.01 22.54
C VAL A 90 5.99 -1.06 21.60
N PHE A 91 5.91 -2.31 22.01
CA PHE A 91 6.37 -3.46 21.25
C PHE A 91 5.27 -3.92 20.30
N THR A 92 5.58 -4.04 19.01
CA THR A 92 4.61 -4.40 17.97
C THR A 92 4.98 -5.71 17.26
N ALA A 93 3.95 -6.48 16.89
CA ALA A 93 4.11 -7.75 16.18
C ALA A 93 4.64 -7.57 14.75
N ARG A 94 4.44 -6.40 14.14
CA ARG A 94 4.85 -6.05 12.78
C ARG A 94 5.13 -4.55 12.65
N HIS A 95 5.69 -4.15 11.51
CA HIS A 95 5.89 -2.74 11.17
C HIS A 95 4.55 -2.02 10.92
N ARG A 96 4.53 -0.69 11.15
CA ARG A 96 3.43 0.25 10.82
C ARG A 96 2.07 -0.08 11.48
N VAL A 97 2.08 -0.49 12.75
CA VAL A 97 0.84 -0.65 13.54
C VAL A 97 0.18 0.72 13.77
N LEU A 98 -1.08 0.84 13.34
CA LEU A 98 -1.88 2.06 13.41
C LEU A 98 -2.49 2.25 14.80
N GLY A 99 -2.72 3.51 15.20
CA GLY A 99 -3.42 3.84 16.44
C GLY A 99 -2.53 3.99 17.69
N ILE A 100 -1.21 3.79 17.58
CA ILE A 100 -0.27 4.05 18.68
C ILE A 100 -0.03 5.57 18.77
N PRO A 101 -0.37 6.24 19.90
CA PRO A 101 -0.13 7.66 20.06
C PRO A 101 1.38 7.97 20.06
N ASN A 102 1.79 9.13 19.53
CA ASN A 102 3.20 9.55 19.56
C ASN A 102 3.63 10.14 20.91
N ILE A 103 2.67 10.58 21.73
CA ILE A 103 2.84 11.17 23.06
C ILE A 103 1.65 10.72 23.94
N LEU A 104 1.91 10.40 25.21
CA LEU A 104 0.91 10.17 26.26
C LEU A 104 1.26 11.02 27.47
N ASP A 105 0.35 11.87 27.94
CA ASP A 105 0.54 12.80 29.08
C ASP A 105 1.91 13.52 29.08
N GLY A 106 2.38 13.98 27.91
CA GLY A 106 3.66 14.67 27.75
C GLY A 106 4.90 13.76 27.63
N VAL A 107 4.74 12.44 27.76
CA VAL A 107 5.80 11.44 27.60
C VAL A 107 5.79 10.91 26.18
N ALA A 108 6.94 10.97 25.51
CA ALA A 108 7.07 10.47 24.15
C ALA A 108 6.88 8.94 24.09
N VAL A 109 6.12 8.47 23.11
CA VAL A 109 5.91 7.05 22.84
C VAL A 109 6.75 6.66 21.62
N ARG A 110 7.37 5.48 21.67
CA ARG A 110 8.24 4.95 20.61
C ARG A 110 7.83 3.52 20.28
N PRO A 111 7.16 3.31 19.13
CA PRO A 111 6.92 1.98 18.61
C PRO A 111 8.24 1.28 18.25
N GLU A 112 8.32 0.01 18.55
CA GLU A 112 9.45 -0.86 18.22
C GLU A 112 8.93 -2.22 17.80
N VAL A 113 9.39 -2.68 16.63
CA VAL A 113 8.95 -3.96 16.09
C VAL A 113 9.74 -5.06 16.78
N SER A 114 9.06 -5.83 17.63
CA SER A 114 9.64 -6.98 18.34
C SER A 114 9.24 -8.32 17.74
N GLY A 115 8.21 -8.34 16.88
CA GLY A 115 7.47 -9.57 16.62
C GLY A 115 6.57 -9.94 17.81
N ARG A 116 5.79 -11.03 17.70
CA ARG A 116 5.01 -11.54 18.84
C ARG A 116 5.93 -12.03 19.95
N VAL A 117 5.65 -11.64 21.19
CA VAL A 117 6.43 -12.05 22.36
C VAL A 117 5.91 -13.40 22.87
N TYR A 118 6.72 -14.44 22.75
CA TYR A 118 6.41 -15.79 23.21
C TYR A 118 7.27 -16.15 24.43
N ALA A 119 6.81 -17.12 25.24
CA ALA A 119 7.68 -17.75 26.23
C ALA A 119 8.81 -18.50 25.49
N LEU A 120 10.04 -18.45 26.01
CA LEU A 120 11.21 -19.09 25.39
C LEU A 120 10.95 -20.57 25.08
N ARG A 121 11.24 -21.02 23.85
CA ARG A 121 11.17 -22.43 23.42
C ARG A 121 11.92 -23.33 24.42
N GLY A 122 11.34 -24.49 24.74
CA GLY A 122 12.02 -25.54 25.52
C GLY A 122 13.27 -26.06 24.80
N ALA A 123 14.06 -26.90 25.48
CA ALA A 123 15.25 -27.51 24.88
C ALA A 123 14.90 -28.25 23.57
N THR A 124 15.72 -28.02 22.55
CA THR A 124 15.69 -28.71 21.25
C THR A 124 16.47 -30.00 21.34
N CYS A 125 16.28 -30.94 20.41
CA CYS A 125 16.92 -32.26 20.44
C CYS A 125 18.47 -32.20 20.38
N ASN A 126 19.03 -31.12 19.83
CA ASN A 126 20.48 -30.88 19.84
C ASN A 126 21.00 -30.28 21.16
N THR A 127 20.10 -29.91 22.09
CA THR A 127 20.42 -29.32 23.39
C THR A 127 19.78 -30.04 24.57
N SER A 128 18.93 -31.05 24.34
CA SER A 128 18.28 -31.87 25.37
C SER A 128 19.25 -32.83 26.08
N GLY A 129 20.41 -33.09 25.46
CA GLY A 129 21.39 -34.06 25.94
C GLY A 129 21.16 -35.48 25.43
N ASP A 130 20.18 -35.69 24.56
CA ASP A 130 19.93 -36.97 23.92
C ASP A 130 21.02 -37.29 22.88
N GLU A 131 21.36 -38.58 22.75
CA GLU A 131 22.39 -39.02 21.78
C GLU A 131 21.93 -38.94 20.32
N LYS A 132 20.61 -38.88 20.09
CA LYS A 132 20.00 -38.86 18.75
C LYS A 132 18.73 -38.02 18.73
N CYS A 133 18.62 -37.10 17.78
CA CYS A 133 17.36 -36.43 17.49
C CYS A 133 16.37 -37.41 16.86
N THR A 134 15.24 -37.64 17.53
CA THR A 134 14.13 -38.43 16.99
C THR A 134 13.14 -37.55 16.21
N ASN A 135 12.38 -38.14 15.29
CA ASN A 135 11.41 -37.40 14.49
C ASN A 135 10.22 -36.85 15.32
N ALA A 136 10.04 -37.29 16.57
CA ALA A 136 9.02 -36.81 17.48
C ALA A 136 9.49 -35.61 18.34
N GLU A 137 10.80 -35.37 18.44
CA GLU A 137 11.33 -34.34 19.34
C GLU A 137 11.19 -32.91 18.78
N ARG A 138 11.53 -31.94 19.62
CA ARG A 138 11.63 -30.53 19.24
C ARG A 138 12.90 -30.29 18.43
N TRP A 139 12.77 -29.88 17.17
CA TRP A 139 13.90 -29.68 16.27
C TRP A 139 14.39 -28.23 16.30
N PRO A 140 15.70 -27.99 16.10
CA PRO A 140 16.22 -26.65 15.85
C PRO A 140 15.64 -26.08 14.55
N LEU A 141 15.57 -24.76 14.46
CA LEU A 141 15.14 -24.07 13.24
C LEU A 141 16.29 -23.96 12.22
N PRO A 142 15.99 -24.03 10.90
CA PRO A 142 14.68 -24.36 10.33
C PRO A 142 14.35 -25.85 10.54
N VAL A 143 13.09 -26.15 10.85
CA VAL A 143 12.64 -27.53 11.08
C VAL A 143 12.64 -28.31 9.76
N PRO A 144 13.25 -29.50 9.67
CA PRO A 144 13.19 -30.33 8.48
C PRO A 144 11.76 -30.84 8.20
N ILE A 145 11.45 -31.15 6.93
CA ILE A 145 10.21 -31.87 6.62
C ILE A 145 10.31 -33.32 7.10
N GLY A 146 9.18 -34.01 7.25
CA GLY A 146 9.15 -35.41 7.65
C GLY A 146 9.19 -35.67 9.16
N VAL A 147 9.19 -34.61 9.99
CA VAL A 147 9.14 -34.72 11.48
C VAL A 147 7.77 -34.31 12.03
N SER A 148 7.59 -34.45 13.35
CA SER A 148 6.34 -34.21 14.06
C SER A 148 5.82 -32.79 13.90
N VAL A 149 4.52 -32.66 13.64
CA VAL A 149 3.77 -31.39 13.61
C VAL A 149 2.32 -31.63 14.02
N GLY A 150 1.63 -30.59 14.47
CA GLY A 150 0.18 -30.67 14.57
C GLY A 150 -0.49 -29.42 15.13
N HIS A 151 -1.80 -29.36 14.94
CA HIS A 151 -2.67 -28.43 15.64
C HIS A 151 -2.68 -28.74 17.16
N PRO A 152 -2.76 -27.74 18.05
CA PRO A 152 -2.73 -27.94 19.51
C PRO A 152 -3.82 -28.88 20.05
N ALA A 153 -4.94 -29.01 19.33
CA ALA A 153 -6.10 -29.82 19.73
C ALA A 153 -6.10 -31.26 19.16
N ILE A 154 -5.10 -31.65 18.37
CA ILE A 154 -4.96 -33.03 17.87
C ILE A 154 -3.71 -33.70 18.46
N THR A 155 -3.49 -34.97 18.15
CA THR A 155 -2.32 -35.72 18.60
C THR A 155 -1.03 -35.21 17.95
N ALA A 156 -0.62 -35.79 16.82
CA ALA A 156 0.49 -35.36 15.99
C ALA A 156 0.41 -36.06 14.62
N GLY A 157 0.95 -35.41 13.61
CA GLY A 157 1.20 -35.97 12.29
C GLY A 157 2.61 -35.60 11.80
N THR A 158 2.78 -35.54 10.49
CA THR A 158 4.06 -35.29 9.84
C THR A 158 4.02 -34.03 8.98
N ILE A 159 5.11 -33.25 9.01
CA ILE A 159 5.37 -32.19 8.03
C ILE A 159 5.58 -32.84 6.67
N GLY A 160 4.66 -32.67 5.73
CA GLY A 160 4.76 -33.31 4.42
C GLY A 160 5.82 -32.68 3.55
N ALA A 161 5.64 -31.39 3.27
CA ALA A 161 6.52 -30.63 2.40
C ALA A 161 6.51 -29.16 2.80
N ARG A 162 7.56 -28.47 2.37
CA ARG A 162 7.52 -27.02 2.20
C ARG A 162 7.01 -26.72 0.80
N VAL A 163 6.01 -25.85 0.70
CA VAL A 163 5.40 -25.46 -0.57
C VAL A 163 5.37 -23.94 -0.69
N THR A 164 5.32 -23.43 -1.91
CA THR A 164 5.35 -21.99 -2.19
C THR A 164 4.33 -21.62 -3.26
N ASN A 165 3.78 -20.40 -3.18
CA ASN A 165 3.03 -19.78 -4.28
C ASN A 165 3.92 -18.85 -5.13
N GLY A 166 5.24 -18.94 -4.96
CA GLY A 166 6.25 -18.05 -5.55
C GLY A 166 6.59 -16.83 -4.69
N THR A 167 5.78 -16.50 -3.68
CA THR A 167 5.99 -15.36 -2.77
C THR A 167 6.07 -15.80 -1.30
N ASP A 168 5.09 -16.56 -0.84
CA ASP A 168 4.97 -17.04 0.53
C ASP A 168 5.38 -18.52 0.63
N VAL A 169 5.86 -18.90 1.81
CA VAL A 169 6.20 -20.27 2.16
C VAL A 169 5.13 -20.86 3.08
N PHE A 170 4.76 -22.11 2.81
CA PHE A 170 3.77 -22.84 3.60
C PHE A 170 4.26 -24.23 3.99
N LEU A 171 3.84 -24.65 5.17
CA LEU A 171 3.89 -26.02 5.67
C LEU A 171 2.68 -26.79 5.11
N LEU A 172 2.91 -27.87 4.35
CA LEU A 172 1.86 -28.76 3.86
C LEU A 172 1.75 -30.01 4.76
N SER A 173 0.53 -30.36 5.17
CA SER A 173 0.18 -31.64 5.81
C SER A 173 -1.31 -31.95 5.61
N ASN A 174 -1.88 -32.91 6.35
CA ASN A 174 -3.31 -33.24 6.24
C ASN A 174 -4.22 -32.25 7.00
N ASN A 175 -5.49 -32.18 6.61
CA ASN A 175 -6.51 -31.46 7.36
C ASN A 175 -6.63 -32.03 8.78
N HIS A 176 -6.69 -33.35 8.95
CA HIS A 176 -6.81 -33.91 10.30
C HIS A 176 -5.58 -33.68 11.18
N VAL A 177 -4.46 -33.23 10.61
CA VAL A 177 -3.22 -32.87 11.33
C VAL A 177 -3.17 -31.38 11.65
N LEU A 178 -3.51 -30.49 10.71
CA LEU A 178 -3.38 -29.03 10.88
C LEU A 178 -4.70 -28.31 11.19
N ALA A 179 -5.83 -28.87 10.76
CA ALA A 179 -7.14 -28.24 10.81
C ALA A 179 -8.14 -28.94 11.75
N ASN A 180 -7.64 -29.79 12.65
CA ASN A 180 -8.44 -30.46 13.68
C ASN A 180 -9.72 -31.11 13.14
N ILE A 181 -9.61 -31.80 11.99
CA ILE A 181 -10.74 -32.49 11.37
C ILE A 181 -11.91 -31.50 11.13
N ASN A 182 -11.62 -30.43 10.39
CA ASN A 182 -12.50 -29.28 10.12
C ASN A 182 -12.86 -28.39 11.32
N GLN A 183 -12.35 -28.63 12.52
CA GLN A 183 -12.72 -27.86 13.72
C GLN A 183 -11.76 -26.70 14.05
N ALA A 184 -10.68 -26.52 13.28
CA ALA A 184 -9.75 -25.40 13.47
C ALA A 184 -10.25 -24.11 12.80
N SER A 185 -9.75 -22.98 13.27
CA SER A 185 -9.93 -21.66 12.67
C SER A 185 -8.67 -21.25 11.88
N LEU A 186 -8.86 -20.51 10.79
CA LEU A 186 -7.72 -19.92 10.08
C LEU A 186 -6.95 -18.98 11.03
N GLY A 187 -5.63 -19.06 10.98
CA GLY A 187 -4.72 -18.37 11.90
C GLY A 187 -4.34 -19.16 13.15
N ASP A 188 -4.94 -20.35 13.38
CA ASP A 188 -4.56 -21.20 14.51
C ASP A 188 -3.06 -21.61 14.42
N PRO A 189 -2.34 -21.64 15.56
CA PRO A 189 -0.91 -21.95 15.57
C PRO A 189 -0.67 -23.43 15.27
N ILE A 190 0.37 -23.72 14.49
CA ILE A 190 0.83 -25.07 14.18
C ILE A 190 2.16 -25.34 14.88
N LEU A 191 2.20 -26.38 15.70
CA LEU A 191 3.30 -26.63 16.62
C LEU A 191 4.33 -27.62 16.07
N GLN A 192 5.59 -27.38 16.40
CA GLN A 192 6.68 -28.34 16.23
C GLN A 192 7.45 -28.52 17.56
N PRO A 193 7.43 -29.74 18.15
CA PRO A 193 6.71 -30.91 17.65
C PRO A 193 5.19 -30.77 17.87
N GLY A 194 4.39 -31.72 17.38
CA GLY A 194 2.95 -31.76 17.67
C GLY A 194 2.65 -31.87 19.17
N SER A 195 1.41 -31.58 19.58
CA SER A 195 1.05 -31.50 21.01
C SER A 195 1.27 -32.83 21.75
N PHE A 196 0.98 -33.96 21.09
CA PHE A 196 1.21 -35.31 21.63
C PHE A 196 2.68 -35.59 21.94
N ASP A 197 3.58 -34.88 21.26
CA ASP A 197 5.04 -35.02 21.41
C ASP A 197 5.67 -33.96 22.31
N GLY A 198 4.83 -33.25 23.08
CA GLY A 198 5.28 -32.25 24.03
C GLY A 198 5.46 -30.86 23.44
N GLY A 199 4.90 -30.60 22.25
CA GLY A 199 4.73 -29.25 21.72
C GLY A 199 3.77 -28.42 22.56
N THR A 200 4.10 -27.15 22.76
CA THR A 200 3.35 -26.22 23.61
C THR A 200 2.99 -24.95 22.86
N SER A 201 1.73 -24.53 22.94
CA SER A 201 1.29 -23.26 22.36
C SER A 201 1.43 -22.12 23.40
N PRO A 202 1.95 -20.94 23.01
CA PRO A 202 2.42 -20.58 21.67
C PRO A 202 3.91 -20.88 21.42
N GLY A 203 4.67 -21.36 22.42
CA GLY A 203 6.13 -21.43 22.38
C GLY A 203 6.71 -22.27 21.23
N ASP A 204 5.99 -23.26 20.75
CA ASP A 204 6.44 -24.17 19.69
C ASP A 204 5.79 -23.93 18.34
N ALA A 205 5.04 -22.84 18.18
CA ALA A 205 4.42 -22.49 16.90
C ALA A 205 5.48 -22.16 15.85
N ILE A 206 5.42 -22.82 14.69
CA ILE A 206 6.30 -22.58 13.53
C ILE A 206 5.55 -22.18 12.26
N ALA A 207 4.21 -22.18 12.32
CA ALA A 207 3.35 -21.78 11.21
C ALA A 207 1.96 -21.38 11.74
N SER A 208 1.17 -20.70 10.91
CA SER A 208 -0.24 -20.36 11.18
C SER A 208 -1.15 -20.93 10.11
N LEU A 209 -2.22 -21.64 10.49
CA LEU A 209 -3.13 -22.31 9.55
C LEU A 209 -3.70 -21.33 8.51
N THR A 210 -3.48 -21.57 7.23
CA THR A 210 -3.86 -20.65 6.15
C THR A 210 -5.08 -21.14 5.38
N ALA A 211 -5.10 -22.43 5.05
CA ALA A 211 -6.20 -23.03 4.32
C ALA A 211 -6.24 -24.55 4.57
N PHE A 212 -7.42 -25.13 4.43
CA PHE A 212 -7.61 -26.58 4.42
C PHE A 212 -8.80 -26.94 3.52
N GLU A 213 -8.80 -28.16 2.97
CA GLU A 213 -9.98 -28.69 2.28
C GLU A 213 -10.92 -29.34 3.30
N PRO A 214 -12.16 -28.85 3.47
CA PRO A 214 -13.10 -29.43 4.43
C PRO A 214 -13.46 -30.87 4.06
N ILE A 215 -13.27 -31.80 5.01
CA ILE A 215 -13.64 -33.21 4.85
C ILE A 215 -15.17 -33.34 4.94
N LYS A 216 -15.77 -33.95 3.93
CA LYS A 216 -17.20 -34.23 3.85
C LYS A 216 -17.47 -35.61 4.44
N PHE A 217 -18.13 -35.65 5.58
CA PHE A 217 -18.45 -36.89 6.29
C PHE A 217 -19.75 -37.51 5.80
N CYS A 218 -19.75 -38.83 5.71
CA CYS A 218 -20.93 -39.63 5.47
C CYS A 218 -21.87 -39.58 6.68
N THR A 219 -23.16 -39.78 6.44
CA THR A 219 -24.17 -39.88 7.48
C THR A 219 -24.57 -41.34 7.68
N VAL A 220 -24.72 -41.75 8.95
CA VAL A 220 -25.23 -43.08 9.29
C VAL A 220 -26.73 -42.97 9.54
N PHE A 221 -27.54 -43.65 8.72
CA PHE A 221 -28.98 -43.76 8.92
C PHE A 221 -29.38 -45.22 9.14
N TRP A 222 -29.69 -45.55 10.39
CA TRP A 222 -29.98 -46.91 10.86
C TRP A 222 -28.78 -47.86 10.63
N ILE A 223 -28.78 -48.61 9.53
CA ILE A 223 -27.71 -49.55 9.15
C ILE A 223 -26.95 -49.13 7.88
N TRP A 224 -27.38 -48.02 7.25
CA TRP A 224 -26.82 -47.57 5.97
C TRP A 224 -25.86 -46.41 6.18
N LEU A 225 -24.64 -46.54 5.64
CA LEU A 225 -23.70 -45.44 5.50
C LEU A 225 -24.00 -44.70 4.18
N ILE A 226 -24.42 -43.45 4.29
CA ILE A 226 -24.81 -42.61 3.15
C ILE A 226 -23.75 -41.53 2.97
N CYS A 227 -23.00 -41.61 1.88
CA CYS A 227 -22.00 -40.62 1.47
C CYS A 227 -22.52 -39.88 0.23
N ASP A 228 -23.29 -38.82 0.45
CA ASP A 228 -23.88 -37.97 -0.59
C ASP A 228 -22.84 -37.10 -1.30
N GLN A 229 -21.70 -36.86 -0.65
CA GLN A 229 -20.55 -36.18 -1.21
C GLN A 229 -19.28 -37.02 -1.07
N THR A 230 -18.35 -36.83 -2.01
CA THR A 230 -17.04 -37.48 -2.02
C THR A 230 -15.92 -36.47 -1.81
N ASN A 231 -14.82 -36.94 -1.23
CA ASN A 231 -13.59 -36.18 -1.03
C ASN A 231 -12.52 -36.65 -2.02
N THR A 232 -11.69 -35.73 -2.50
CA THR A 232 -10.53 -36.05 -3.34
C THR A 232 -9.21 -35.86 -2.60
N ILE A 233 -9.20 -35.00 -1.57
CA ILE A 233 -8.01 -34.74 -0.77
C ILE A 233 -8.34 -34.55 0.73
N ASP A 234 -7.43 -34.98 1.59
CA ASP A 234 -7.31 -34.60 3.00
C ASP A 234 -6.01 -33.79 3.16
N ALA A 235 -6.11 -32.47 3.08
CA ALA A 235 -4.94 -31.60 3.05
C ALA A 235 -5.20 -30.22 3.66
N ALA A 236 -4.13 -29.63 4.19
CA ALA A 236 -4.09 -28.29 4.75
C ALA A 236 -2.71 -27.67 4.58
N ILE A 237 -2.67 -26.34 4.49
CA ILE A 237 -1.44 -25.54 4.47
C ILE A 237 -1.44 -24.50 5.58
N ALA A 238 -0.26 -24.23 6.14
CA ALA A 238 -0.04 -23.21 7.15
C ALA A 238 1.15 -22.32 6.78
N GLN A 239 0.96 -21.00 6.78
CA GLN A 239 2.00 -20.04 6.43
C GLN A 239 3.16 -20.09 7.42
N SER A 240 4.37 -20.14 6.89
CA SER A 240 5.65 -20.27 7.60
C SER A 240 6.69 -19.39 6.90
N THR A 241 7.92 -19.37 7.42
CA THR A 241 9.06 -18.75 6.72
C THR A 241 10.15 -19.79 6.38
N PRO A 242 11.08 -19.48 5.46
CA PRO A 242 12.28 -20.28 5.25
C PRO A 242 13.18 -20.41 6.49
N THR A 243 13.07 -19.48 7.44
CA THR A 243 13.85 -19.52 8.69
C THR A 243 13.23 -20.45 9.72
N GLU A 244 11.92 -20.69 9.66
CA GLU A 244 11.20 -21.61 10.55
C GLU A 244 11.10 -23.03 9.98
N LEU A 245 10.95 -23.16 8.66
CA LEU A 245 10.69 -24.43 7.97
C LEU A 245 11.70 -24.70 6.85
N GLY A 246 12.36 -25.85 6.90
CA GLY A 246 13.28 -26.36 5.88
C GLY A 246 12.56 -27.08 4.74
N SER A 247 13.24 -27.29 3.61
CA SER A 247 12.69 -28.01 2.44
C SER A 247 13.07 -29.50 2.39
N GLY A 248 14.06 -29.93 3.18
CA GLY A 248 14.58 -31.30 3.15
C GLY A 248 14.21 -32.12 4.39
N THR A 249 14.14 -33.44 4.23
CA THR A 249 14.12 -34.37 5.37
C THR A 249 15.45 -34.34 6.11
N PRO A 250 15.54 -34.85 7.35
CA PRO A 250 16.79 -34.94 8.08
C PRO A 250 17.92 -35.58 7.25
N GLY A 251 19.11 -34.99 7.27
CA GLY A 251 20.30 -35.45 6.55
C GLY A 251 21.22 -36.38 7.38
N GLY A 252 20.82 -36.70 8.62
CA GLY A 252 21.66 -37.41 9.59
C GLY A 252 22.34 -36.49 10.60
N GLU A 253 22.08 -35.18 10.53
CA GLU A 253 22.47 -34.23 11.57
C GLU A 253 21.93 -34.67 12.93
N PHE A 254 22.72 -34.39 13.97
CA PHE A 254 22.37 -34.70 15.36
C PHE A 254 22.04 -36.18 15.62
N GLY A 255 22.62 -37.10 14.83
CA GLY A 255 22.42 -38.55 14.97
C GLY A 255 21.05 -39.05 14.51
N SER A 256 20.28 -38.21 13.80
CA SER A 256 18.97 -38.56 13.24
C SER A 256 19.08 -39.62 12.13
N THR A 257 17.96 -40.29 11.83
CA THR A 257 17.89 -41.19 10.67
C THR A 257 17.90 -40.37 9.38
N PRO A 258 18.84 -40.58 8.44
CA PRO A 258 18.85 -39.86 7.18
C PRO A 258 17.62 -40.18 6.33
N GLY A 259 17.03 -39.15 5.72
CA GLY A 259 15.94 -39.26 4.76
C GLY A 259 16.38 -39.00 3.32
N TYR A 260 15.42 -38.65 2.47
CA TYR A 260 15.63 -38.44 1.02
C TYR A 260 16.12 -37.03 0.65
N GLY A 261 16.22 -36.09 1.60
CA GLY A 261 16.61 -34.70 1.38
C GLY A 261 15.46 -33.84 0.83
N ALA A 262 15.77 -32.87 -0.03
CA ALA A 262 14.76 -32.05 -0.68
C ALA A 262 14.03 -32.83 -1.80
N PRO A 263 12.68 -32.76 -1.87
CA PRO A 263 11.91 -33.28 -2.99
C PRO A 263 12.02 -32.37 -4.23
N SER A 264 11.68 -32.91 -5.40
CA SER A 264 11.57 -32.15 -6.65
C SER A 264 10.28 -31.31 -6.71
N SER A 265 10.33 -30.19 -7.42
CA SER A 265 9.23 -29.31 -7.83
C SER A 265 8.49 -29.88 -9.04
N VAL A 266 9.14 -30.77 -9.79
CA VAL A 266 8.57 -31.48 -10.93
C VAL A 266 7.81 -32.71 -10.41
N LEU A 267 6.50 -32.75 -10.64
CA LEU A 267 5.66 -33.87 -10.27
C LEU A 267 5.96 -35.11 -11.13
N HIS A 268 5.52 -36.28 -10.68
CA HIS A 268 5.61 -37.51 -11.47
C HIS A 268 4.95 -37.31 -12.84
N SER A 269 5.63 -37.73 -13.92
CA SER A 269 5.21 -37.52 -15.32
C SER A 269 3.88 -38.17 -15.72
N ALA A 270 3.40 -39.12 -14.92
CA ALA A 270 2.07 -39.70 -15.06
C ALA A 270 0.95 -38.68 -14.80
N TYR A 271 1.24 -37.60 -14.07
CA TYR A 271 0.39 -36.42 -14.01
C TYR A 271 0.63 -35.57 -15.27
N GLY A 272 -0.46 -35.20 -15.96
CA GLY A 272 -0.39 -34.40 -17.19
C GLY A 272 0.11 -32.96 -16.97
N ASN A 273 -0.03 -32.12 -18.00
CA ASN A 273 0.40 -30.72 -17.94
C ASN A 273 -0.33 -29.96 -16.80
N PRO A 274 0.40 -29.19 -15.97
CA PRO A 274 -0.22 -28.31 -14.97
C PRO A 274 -1.16 -27.33 -15.69
N GLY A 275 -2.47 -27.42 -15.44
CA GLY A 275 -3.49 -26.55 -16.06
C GLY A 275 -4.55 -27.28 -16.90
N THR A 276 -4.37 -28.56 -17.19
CA THR A 276 -5.42 -29.44 -17.74
C THR A 276 -5.60 -30.64 -16.81
N LEU A 277 -6.82 -30.93 -16.37
CA LEU A 277 -7.11 -32.13 -15.55
C LEU A 277 -6.74 -33.39 -16.36
N GLY A 278 -5.52 -33.88 -16.15
CA GLY A 278 -4.83 -34.89 -16.95
C GLY A 278 -4.83 -36.24 -16.26
N ASP A 279 -5.80 -37.07 -16.62
CA ASP A 279 -5.85 -38.50 -16.23
C ASP A 279 -5.41 -39.43 -17.37
N GLU A 280 -5.00 -38.90 -18.53
CA GLU A 280 -4.63 -39.67 -19.72
C GLU A 280 -3.44 -40.62 -19.51
N ASN A 281 -2.51 -40.25 -18.61
CA ASN A 281 -1.31 -41.03 -18.31
C ASN A 281 -1.28 -41.65 -16.90
N LEU A 282 -2.36 -41.55 -16.11
CA LEU A 282 -2.37 -41.99 -14.72
C LEU A 282 -2.06 -43.50 -14.56
N ALA A 283 -2.37 -44.31 -15.57
CA ALA A 283 -1.99 -45.73 -15.60
C ALA A 283 -0.47 -45.97 -15.48
N GLN A 284 0.36 -45.01 -15.89
CA GLN A 284 1.83 -45.08 -15.76
C GLN A 284 2.30 -44.96 -14.31
N MET A 285 1.43 -44.57 -13.38
CA MET A 285 1.74 -44.52 -11.96
C MET A 285 1.76 -45.91 -11.31
N LEU A 286 1.04 -46.89 -11.87
CA LEU A 286 1.03 -48.25 -11.35
C LEU A 286 2.42 -48.90 -11.47
N GLY A 287 2.90 -49.48 -10.38
CA GLY A 287 4.22 -50.10 -10.31
C GLY A 287 5.36 -49.13 -10.00
N SER A 288 5.12 -47.81 -9.94
CA SER A 288 6.14 -46.84 -9.58
C SER A 288 6.69 -47.13 -8.18
N GLN A 289 8.01 -47.21 -8.08
CA GLN A 289 8.72 -47.31 -6.81
C GLN A 289 8.68 -45.97 -6.11
N VAL A 290 8.25 -45.96 -4.85
CA VAL A 290 8.05 -44.73 -4.07
C VAL A 290 8.71 -44.84 -2.70
N GLN A 291 9.01 -43.69 -2.11
CA GLN A 291 9.53 -43.57 -0.77
C GLN A 291 8.87 -42.41 -0.04
N LYS A 292 8.87 -42.46 1.29
CA LYS A 292 8.37 -41.38 2.16
C LYS A 292 9.20 -41.30 3.43
N TYR A 293 9.29 -40.12 4.03
CA TYR A 293 9.89 -39.93 5.35
C TYR A 293 8.82 -39.43 6.31
N GLY A 294 8.62 -40.16 7.40
CA GLY A 294 7.52 -39.94 8.34
C GLY A 294 7.96 -39.85 9.79
N ARG A 295 7.15 -39.15 10.58
CA ARG A 295 7.36 -38.99 12.03
C ARG A 295 7.54 -40.34 12.73
N THR A 296 6.75 -41.34 12.38
CA THR A 296 6.71 -42.62 13.10
C THR A 296 7.64 -43.65 12.48
N THR A 297 7.59 -43.83 11.17
CA THR A 297 8.34 -44.92 10.51
C THR A 297 9.61 -44.46 9.79
N ALA A 298 9.97 -43.18 9.89
CA ALA A 298 11.11 -42.59 9.19
C ALA A 298 11.07 -42.88 7.68
N LEU A 299 12.22 -43.15 7.05
CA LEU A 299 12.29 -43.50 5.63
C LEU A 299 11.76 -44.92 5.39
N THR A 300 10.71 -45.05 4.57
CA THR A 300 10.25 -46.34 4.06
C THR A 300 10.11 -46.28 2.55
N VAL A 301 10.16 -47.45 1.91
CA VAL A 301 10.01 -47.64 0.48
C VAL A 301 8.84 -48.58 0.19
N GLY A 302 8.16 -48.36 -0.92
CA GLY A 302 6.98 -49.11 -1.32
C GLY A 302 6.72 -48.97 -2.81
N THR A 303 5.57 -49.47 -3.25
CA THR A 303 5.15 -49.42 -4.66
C THR A 303 3.73 -48.90 -4.75
N VAL A 304 3.44 -48.06 -5.75
CA VAL A 304 2.05 -47.71 -6.08
C VAL A 304 1.37 -48.94 -6.72
N ASP A 305 0.49 -49.56 -5.97
CA ASP A 305 -0.18 -50.84 -6.30
C ASP A 305 -1.66 -50.63 -6.68
N GLY A 306 -2.16 -49.41 -6.52
CA GLY A 306 -3.50 -49.04 -6.95
C GLY A 306 -3.61 -47.56 -7.27
N ILE A 307 -4.44 -47.26 -8.25
CA ILE A 307 -4.84 -45.90 -8.66
C ILE A 307 -6.35 -45.84 -8.73
N ASN A 308 -6.91 -44.63 -8.68
CA ASN A 308 -8.36 -44.41 -8.74
C ASN A 308 -9.15 -45.18 -7.67
N ALA A 309 -8.56 -45.35 -6.49
CA ALA A 309 -9.21 -46.07 -5.40
C ALA A 309 -10.34 -45.21 -4.80
N THR A 310 -11.44 -45.88 -4.45
CA THR A 310 -12.50 -45.34 -3.61
C THR A 310 -12.46 -46.04 -2.27
N VAL A 311 -12.29 -45.30 -1.18
CA VAL A 311 -12.16 -45.84 0.17
C VAL A 311 -12.99 -45.04 1.16
N ASP A 312 -13.54 -45.74 2.16
CA ASP A 312 -14.19 -45.11 3.31
C ASP A 312 -13.19 -45.09 4.48
N VAL A 313 -12.94 -43.91 5.02
CA VAL A 313 -11.90 -43.68 6.05
C VAL A 313 -12.56 -43.28 7.37
N CYS A 314 -12.20 -43.97 8.44
CA CYS A 314 -12.62 -43.67 9.81
C CYS A 314 -11.68 -42.61 10.42
N TYR A 315 -12.22 -41.52 10.95
CA TYR A 315 -11.47 -40.45 11.61
C TYR A 315 -11.52 -40.50 13.14
N ASP A 316 -12.30 -41.43 13.69
CA ASP A 316 -12.40 -41.69 15.12
C ASP A 316 -12.22 -43.18 15.44
N GLN A 317 -11.87 -43.49 16.69
CA GLN A 317 -11.62 -44.87 17.12
C GLN A 317 -12.86 -45.78 17.01
N SER A 318 -14.06 -45.21 17.10
CA SER A 318 -15.32 -45.96 17.01
C SER A 318 -15.84 -46.07 15.57
N CYS A 319 -15.12 -45.50 14.60
CA CYS A 319 -15.53 -45.39 13.19
C CYS A 319 -16.98 -44.87 13.03
N THR A 320 -17.35 -43.88 13.86
CA THR A 320 -18.62 -43.14 13.72
C THR A 320 -18.49 -41.93 12.81
N LEU A 321 -17.26 -41.45 12.63
CA LEU A 321 -16.91 -40.33 11.77
C LEU A 321 -16.21 -40.87 10.51
N VAL A 322 -17.01 -41.16 9.49
CA VAL A 322 -16.53 -41.80 8.25
C VAL A 322 -16.63 -40.85 7.07
N ALA A 323 -15.62 -40.79 6.22
CA ALA A 323 -15.64 -40.02 4.98
C ALA A 323 -15.22 -40.87 3.78
N ARG A 324 -15.92 -40.69 2.65
CA ARG A 324 -15.60 -41.37 1.39
C ARG A 324 -14.62 -40.55 0.57
N PHE A 325 -13.51 -41.17 0.20
CA PHE A 325 -12.48 -40.61 -0.67
C PHE A 325 -12.47 -41.34 -2.01
N VAL A 326 -12.32 -40.60 -3.10
CA VAL A 326 -12.23 -41.10 -4.48
C VAL A 326 -10.94 -40.61 -5.13
N ASN A 327 -10.50 -41.21 -6.23
CA ASN A 327 -9.26 -40.86 -6.94
C ASN A 327 -7.98 -41.04 -6.11
N GLN A 328 -7.97 -41.99 -5.17
CA GLN A 328 -6.85 -42.21 -4.26
C GLN A 328 -5.77 -43.13 -4.85
N LEU A 329 -4.55 -42.96 -4.37
CA LEU A 329 -3.44 -43.88 -4.61
C LEU A 329 -3.37 -44.91 -3.48
N VAL A 330 -3.03 -46.15 -3.83
CA VAL A 330 -2.80 -47.25 -2.88
C VAL A 330 -1.34 -47.66 -2.97
N ILE A 331 -0.66 -47.68 -1.82
CA ILE A 331 0.75 -48.02 -1.71
C ILE A 331 0.89 -49.28 -0.86
N SER A 332 1.62 -50.26 -1.38
CA SER A 332 1.95 -51.51 -0.69
C SER A 332 3.46 -51.63 -0.45
N PRO A 333 3.92 -52.43 0.53
CA PRO A 333 3.12 -53.15 1.54
C PRO A 333 2.59 -52.23 2.66
N GLY A 334 1.70 -52.73 3.51
CA GLY A 334 1.15 -51.99 4.65
C GLY A 334 2.19 -51.46 5.64
N THR A 335 3.38 -52.07 5.69
CA THR A 335 4.53 -51.57 6.48
C THR A 335 5.15 -50.29 5.91
N PHE A 336 4.65 -49.79 4.76
CA PHE A 336 5.07 -48.51 4.21
C PHE A 336 4.77 -47.35 5.16
N SER A 337 3.73 -47.44 5.99
CA SER A 337 3.39 -46.39 6.96
C SER A 337 2.81 -46.93 8.27
N GLY A 338 2.80 -46.07 9.29
CA GLY A 338 2.14 -46.31 10.57
C GLY A 338 1.38 -45.08 11.06
N GLY A 339 0.63 -45.25 12.15
CA GLY A 339 -0.05 -44.13 12.81
C GLY A 339 0.94 -43.00 13.17
N GLY A 340 0.61 -41.76 12.78
CA GLY A 340 1.47 -40.58 12.94
C GLY A 340 2.28 -40.19 11.70
N ASP A 341 2.36 -41.05 10.68
CA ASP A 341 2.95 -40.68 9.37
C ASP A 341 1.99 -39.88 8.48
N SER A 342 0.74 -39.70 8.91
CA SER A 342 -0.24 -38.83 8.23
C SER A 342 0.38 -37.47 7.94
N GLY A 343 0.33 -37.07 6.68
CA GLY A 343 0.92 -35.83 6.18
C GLY A 343 2.25 -36.04 5.47
N SER A 344 2.91 -37.20 5.55
CA SER A 344 4.15 -37.47 4.81
C SER A 344 3.97 -37.30 3.30
N LEU A 345 4.90 -36.56 2.68
CA LEU A 345 5.03 -36.54 1.23
C LEU A 345 5.60 -37.89 0.75
N ILE A 346 4.96 -38.44 -0.28
CA ILE A 346 5.41 -39.62 -1.01
C ILE A 346 6.02 -39.12 -2.32
N ILE A 347 7.25 -39.55 -2.60
CA ILE A 347 8.02 -39.21 -3.80
C ILE A 347 8.46 -40.47 -4.53
N THR A 348 8.94 -40.35 -5.77
CA THR A 348 9.63 -41.46 -6.46
C THR A 348 10.87 -41.91 -5.68
N ASN A 349 11.10 -43.22 -5.68
CA ASN A 349 12.31 -43.83 -5.14
C ASN A 349 13.40 -43.91 -6.22
N ASP A 350 13.80 -42.74 -6.72
CA ASP A 350 14.86 -42.55 -7.69
C ASP A 350 15.60 -41.24 -7.41
N SER A 351 16.56 -40.89 -8.26
CA SER A 351 17.30 -39.64 -8.13
C SER A 351 16.46 -38.39 -8.39
N ALA A 352 15.33 -38.51 -9.09
CA ALA A 352 14.47 -37.38 -9.45
C ALA A 352 13.60 -36.93 -8.28
N LYS A 353 13.21 -37.85 -7.38
CA LYS A 353 12.44 -37.53 -6.15
C LYS A 353 11.15 -36.74 -6.47
N ASN A 354 10.52 -37.10 -7.57
CA ASN A 354 9.32 -36.43 -8.06
C ASN A 354 8.14 -36.71 -7.11
N PRO A 355 7.39 -35.70 -6.66
CA PRO A 355 6.22 -35.89 -5.83
C PRO A 355 5.15 -36.76 -6.48
N VAL A 356 4.61 -37.68 -5.68
CA VAL A 356 3.59 -38.66 -6.08
C VAL A 356 2.29 -38.47 -5.30
N GLY A 357 2.36 -38.40 -3.96
CA GLY A 357 1.15 -38.35 -3.14
C GLY A 357 1.36 -37.76 -1.75
N LEU A 358 0.26 -37.44 -1.08
CA LEU A 358 0.24 -37.01 0.32
C LEU A 358 -0.47 -38.09 1.15
N LEU A 359 0.28 -38.77 2.02
CA LEU A 359 -0.24 -39.83 2.87
C LEU A 359 -1.29 -39.29 3.84
N PHE A 360 -2.45 -39.95 3.97
CA PHE A 360 -3.45 -39.56 4.97
C PHE A 360 -4.14 -40.71 5.71
N ALA A 361 -4.10 -41.93 5.17
CA ALA A 361 -4.74 -43.09 5.80
C ALA A 361 -3.98 -44.39 5.48
N GLY A 362 -4.31 -45.47 6.19
CA GLY A 362 -3.71 -46.77 5.96
C GLY A 362 -4.40 -47.88 6.74
N SER A 363 -4.00 -49.12 6.46
CA SER A 363 -4.42 -50.35 7.11
C SER A 363 -3.20 -51.26 7.33
N SER A 364 -3.42 -52.44 7.91
CA SER A 364 -2.36 -53.45 8.03
C SER A 364 -1.82 -53.96 6.70
N THR A 365 -2.51 -53.70 5.59
CA THR A 365 -2.14 -54.21 4.25
C THR A 365 -1.69 -53.12 3.29
N ASN A 366 -2.20 -51.89 3.41
CA ASN A 366 -1.97 -50.83 2.42
C ASN A 366 -1.92 -49.45 3.07
N THR A 367 -1.22 -48.52 2.43
CA THR A 367 -1.30 -47.08 2.69
C THR A 367 -2.16 -46.42 1.62
N ILE A 368 -2.95 -45.42 2.00
CA ILE A 368 -3.76 -44.61 1.09
C ILE A 368 -3.21 -43.18 1.08
N ALA A 369 -3.02 -42.64 -0.13
CA ALA A 369 -2.51 -41.30 -0.33
C ALA A 369 -3.38 -40.50 -1.28
N ASN A 370 -3.51 -39.22 -0.95
CA ASN A 370 -4.07 -38.22 -1.85
C ASN A 370 -3.12 -38.05 -3.02
N ARG A 371 -3.69 -37.84 -4.21
CA ARG A 371 -2.96 -37.37 -5.39
C ARG A 371 -2.35 -35.99 -5.13
N ILE A 372 -1.02 -35.87 -5.24
CA ILE A 372 -0.33 -34.62 -4.88
C ILE A 372 -0.66 -33.47 -5.84
N ASP A 373 -0.92 -33.75 -7.12
CA ASP A 373 -1.33 -32.75 -8.11
C ASP A 373 -2.65 -32.07 -7.71
N LEU A 374 -3.62 -32.83 -7.19
CA LEU A 374 -4.89 -32.28 -6.71
C LEU A 374 -4.70 -31.40 -5.47
N VAL A 375 -3.79 -31.80 -4.57
CA VAL A 375 -3.46 -31.03 -3.36
C VAL A 375 -2.82 -29.69 -3.74
N LEU A 376 -1.79 -29.72 -4.58
CA LEU A 376 -1.04 -28.54 -5.00
C LEU A 376 -1.92 -27.57 -5.81
N ASN A 377 -2.72 -28.10 -6.74
CA ASN A 377 -3.68 -27.29 -7.52
C ASN A 377 -4.74 -26.65 -6.63
N ARG A 378 -5.27 -27.37 -5.63
CA ARG A 378 -6.29 -26.82 -4.71
C ARG A 378 -5.82 -25.58 -3.96
N PHE A 379 -4.54 -25.52 -3.62
CA PHE A 379 -3.94 -24.43 -2.86
C PHE A 379 -3.16 -23.42 -3.72
N GLY A 380 -3.00 -23.68 -5.03
CA GLY A 380 -2.25 -22.81 -5.93
C GLY A 380 -0.76 -22.70 -5.55
N VAL A 381 -0.16 -23.83 -5.14
CA VAL A 381 1.24 -23.89 -4.67
C VAL A 381 2.03 -24.97 -5.43
N SER A 382 3.35 -24.84 -5.45
CA SER A 382 4.30 -25.85 -5.91
C SER A 382 5.20 -26.33 -4.77
N ILE A 383 5.84 -27.49 -4.94
CA ILE A 383 6.88 -27.94 -4.01
C ILE A 383 8.08 -27.00 -4.08
N ASP A 384 8.58 -26.57 -2.92
CA ASP A 384 9.79 -25.76 -2.82
C ASP A 384 11.03 -26.66 -2.61
N GLU A 385 11.88 -26.76 -3.64
CA GLU A 385 13.11 -27.58 -3.59
C GLU A 385 14.22 -26.97 -2.71
N GLY A 386 14.04 -25.73 -2.22
CA GLY A 386 15.03 -25.03 -1.39
C GLY A 386 16.24 -24.46 -2.12
N THR A 387 16.26 -24.49 -3.45
CA THR A 387 17.16 -23.69 -4.28
C THR A 387 16.58 -22.29 -4.43
N VAL A 388 16.95 -21.39 -3.52
CA VAL A 388 16.86 -19.96 -3.84
C VAL A 388 17.95 -19.70 -4.89
N VAL A 389 17.62 -19.80 -6.17
CA VAL A 389 18.34 -19.04 -7.18
C VAL A 389 17.98 -17.60 -6.86
N THR A 390 18.83 -16.89 -6.13
CA THR A 390 18.69 -15.44 -6.01
C THR A 390 18.99 -14.88 -7.39
N PRO A 391 17.98 -14.37 -8.12
CA PRO A 391 18.23 -13.82 -9.44
C PRO A 391 19.23 -12.66 -9.30
N THR A 392 20.14 -12.55 -10.27
CA THR A 392 21.03 -11.38 -10.39
C THR A 392 20.24 -10.16 -10.82
N ILE A 393 19.23 -10.34 -11.69
CA ILE A 393 18.36 -9.28 -12.23
C ILE A 393 16.90 -9.77 -12.17
N ASP A 394 16.05 -9.11 -11.37
CA ASP A 394 14.62 -9.48 -11.23
C ASP A 394 13.81 -8.24 -10.81
N ALA A 395 12.82 -7.87 -11.62
CA ALA A 395 11.85 -6.84 -11.33
C ALA A 395 10.44 -7.42 -11.13
N ALA A 396 9.95 -7.34 -9.90
CA ALA A 396 8.63 -7.82 -9.51
C ALA A 396 7.62 -6.68 -9.39
N VAL A 397 6.40 -6.91 -9.85
CA VAL A 397 5.25 -6.05 -9.53
C VAL A 397 4.53 -6.66 -8.34
N THR A 398 4.54 -5.96 -7.20
CA THR A 398 4.07 -6.53 -5.92
C THR A 398 2.69 -6.03 -5.51
N GLY A 399 2.14 -5.01 -6.18
CA GLY A 399 0.78 -4.57 -5.88
C GLY A 399 0.26 -3.43 -6.75
N ILE A 400 -1.07 -3.28 -6.70
CA ILE A 400 -1.79 -2.12 -7.21
C ILE A 400 -2.66 -1.56 -6.08
N SER A 401 -2.50 -0.27 -5.77
CA SER A 401 -3.33 0.47 -4.84
C SER A 401 -4.20 1.48 -5.57
N THR A 402 -5.42 1.67 -5.09
CA THR A 402 -6.38 2.66 -5.58
C THR A 402 -7.06 3.28 -4.37
N PRO A 403 -7.67 4.48 -4.48
CA PRO A 403 -8.53 4.99 -3.44
C PRO A 403 -9.65 4.01 -3.06
N PRO A 404 -10.18 4.09 -1.83
CA PRO A 404 -11.22 3.18 -1.34
C PRO A 404 -12.51 3.18 -2.17
N SER A 405 -12.76 4.28 -2.90
CA SER A 405 -13.87 4.43 -3.83
C SER A 405 -13.33 5.04 -5.11
N VAL A 406 -13.63 4.41 -6.25
CA VAL A 406 -13.29 4.91 -7.58
C VAL A 406 -14.59 5.11 -8.33
N THR A 407 -14.78 6.29 -8.91
CA THR A 407 -16.01 6.65 -9.63
C THR A 407 -15.73 6.69 -11.12
N ALA A 408 -16.67 6.18 -11.92
CA ALA A 408 -16.60 6.25 -13.37
C ALA A 408 -16.49 7.71 -13.81
N GLU A 409 -15.78 7.96 -14.91
CA GLU A 409 -15.55 9.30 -15.47
C GLU A 409 -14.93 10.28 -14.47
N THR A 410 -14.25 9.79 -13.43
CA THR A 410 -13.51 10.61 -12.48
C THR A 410 -12.07 10.18 -12.51
N GLU A 411 -11.16 11.12 -12.71
CA GLU A 411 -9.74 10.77 -12.64
C GLU A 411 -9.34 10.48 -11.20
N THR A 412 -8.65 9.38 -11.03
CA THR A 412 -8.07 8.95 -9.76
C THR A 412 -6.62 8.55 -9.98
N THR A 413 -5.85 8.41 -8.91
CA THR A 413 -4.51 7.81 -8.98
C THR A 413 -4.60 6.31 -8.74
N ALA A 414 -3.97 5.52 -9.60
CA ALA A 414 -3.68 4.11 -9.36
C ALA A 414 -2.17 3.96 -9.16
N THR A 415 -1.76 3.46 -8.00
CA THR A 415 -0.36 3.35 -7.61
C THR A 415 0.10 1.90 -7.80
N VAL A 416 1.13 1.70 -8.62
CA VAL A 416 1.78 0.40 -8.82
C VAL A 416 3.01 0.30 -7.94
N THR A 417 3.17 -0.80 -7.20
CA THR A 417 4.39 -1.10 -6.44
C THR A 417 5.27 -2.03 -7.24
N VAL A 418 6.53 -1.64 -7.42
CA VAL A 418 7.56 -2.41 -8.11
C VAL A 418 8.77 -2.59 -7.20
N GLU A 419 9.43 -3.74 -7.29
CA GLU A 419 10.55 -4.15 -6.46
C GLU A 419 11.64 -4.77 -7.33
N ASN A 420 12.90 -4.45 -7.05
CA ASN A 420 14.04 -5.18 -7.59
C ASN A 420 14.41 -6.30 -6.62
N ARG A 421 14.08 -7.54 -6.96
CA ARG A 421 14.42 -8.76 -6.20
C ARG A 421 15.75 -9.37 -6.63
N GLY A 422 16.41 -8.77 -7.61
CA GLY A 422 17.73 -9.13 -8.08
C GLY A 422 18.85 -8.75 -7.09
N GLN A 423 20.01 -9.37 -7.25
CA GLN A 423 21.24 -9.03 -6.51
C GLN A 423 22.00 -7.82 -7.08
N GLY A 424 21.72 -7.43 -8.33
CA GLY A 424 22.29 -6.26 -9.01
C GLY A 424 21.29 -5.10 -9.14
N PRO A 425 21.77 -3.88 -9.44
CA PRO A 425 20.89 -2.77 -9.78
C PRO A 425 20.14 -3.07 -11.09
N ALA A 426 18.86 -2.71 -11.14
CA ALA A 426 18.01 -2.80 -12.31
C ALA A 426 17.75 -1.39 -12.84
N THR A 427 18.05 -1.15 -14.12
CA THR A 427 17.86 0.16 -14.77
C THR A 427 16.86 0.06 -15.91
N ASN A 428 16.10 1.13 -16.15
CA ASN A 428 15.05 1.22 -17.15
C ASN A 428 13.99 0.10 -17.06
N ILE A 429 13.52 -0.22 -15.85
CA ILE A 429 12.36 -1.10 -15.69
C ILE A 429 11.15 -0.37 -16.27
N SER A 430 10.56 -0.89 -17.34
CA SER A 430 9.40 -0.29 -18.01
C SER A 430 8.12 -0.76 -17.33
N VAL A 431 7.54 0.07 -16.46
CA VAL A 431 6.32 -0.28 -15.72
C VAL A 431 5.10 0.23 -16.48
N THR A 432 4.20 -0.66 -16.85
CA THR A 432 2.97 -0.35 -17.59
C THR A 432 1.75 -0.71 -16.75
N LEU A 433 0.72 0.14 -16.78
CA LEU A 433 -0.58 -0.15 -16.18
C LEU A 433 -1.68 -0.17 -17.25
N LYS A 434 -2.56 -1.17 -17.20
CA LYS A 434 -3.72 -1.32 -18.08
C LYS A 434 -5.03 -1.44 -17.29
N ASP A 435 -6.13 -1.00 -17.89
CA ASP A 435 -7.50 -1.19 -17.41
C ASP A 435 -8.30 -1.99 -18.44
N ASN A 436 -8.75 -3.19 -18.06
CA ASN A 436 -9.47 -4.12 -18.95
C ASN A 436 -8.73 -4.36 -20.29
N GLY A 437 -7.40 -4.34 -20.24
CA GLY A 437 -6.52 -4.52 -21.40
C GLY A 437 -6.19 -3.25 -22.18
N VAL A 438 -6.77 -2.10 -21.84
CA VAL A 438 -6.46 -0.79 -22.43
C VAL A 438 -5.34 -0.10 -21.63
N ASP A 439 -4.32 0.40 -22.31
CA ASP A 439 -3.17 1.05 -21.64
C ASP A 439 -3.60 2.36 -20.95
N ILE A 440 -3.26 2.51 -19.67
CA ILE A 440 -3.37 3.76 -18.92
C ILE A 440 -2.10 4.59 -19.08
N GLY A 441 -0.93 3.95 -18.96
CA GLY A 441 0.37 4.60 -19.13
C GLY A 441 1.54 3.65 -18.89
N THR A 442 2.73 4.14 -19.22
CA THR A 442 4.01 3.45 -19.02
C THR A 442 5.05 4.44 -18.51
N ASP A 443 5.74 4.12 -17.41
CA ASP A 443 6.80 4.94 -16.84
C ASP A 443 8.05 4.08 -16.53
N PRO A 444 9.27 4.56 -16.87
CA PRO A 444 10.51 3.87 -16.55
C PRO A 444 10.96 4.15 -15.10
N VAL A 445 11.58 3.15 -14.46
CA VAL A 445 12.19 3.33 -13.14
C VAL A 445 13.52 2.59 -12.98
N ASP A 446 14.42 3.17 -12.20
CA ASP A 446 15.68 2.57 -11.79
C ASP A 446 15.60 2.17 -10.31
N LEU A 447 16.05 0.95 -9.99
CA LEU A 447 16.02 0.39 -8.64
C LEU A 447 17.33 -0.28 -8.26
N ALA A 448 17.87 0.09 -7.10
CA ALA A 448 18.95 -0.67 -6.47
C ALA A 448 18.48 -2.08 -6.07
N ALA A 449 19.42 -3.02 -5.92
CA ALA A 449 19.11 -4.38 -5.46
C ALA A 449 18.35 -4.35 -4.12
N GLY A 450 17.24 -5.10 -4.05
CA GLY A 450 16.35 -5.16 -2.88
C GLY A 450 15.53 -3.89 -2.62
N ALA A 451 15.61 -2.87 -3.48
CA ALA A 451 14.82 -1.66 -3.35
C ALA A 451 13.42 -1.84 -3.92
N SER A 452 12.43 -1.18 -3.31
CA SER A 452 11.07 -1.07 -3.83
C SER A 452 10.66 0.40 -3.91
N THR A 453 9.83 0.71 -4.91
CA THR A 453 9.25 2.03 -5.10
C THR A 453 7.81 1.92 -5.60
N THR A 454 7.12 3.05 -5.66
CA THR A 454 5.77 3.18 -6.20
C THR A 454 5.75 4.13 -7.39
N ILE A 455 4.91 3.82 -8.37
CA ILE A 455 4.67 4.64 -9.55
C ILE A 455 3.18 4.96 -9.62
N ASP A 456 2.85 6.24 -9.77
CA ASP A 456 1.48 6.73 -9.81
C ASP A 456 1.01 6.94 -11.24
N PHE A 457 -0.06 6.25 -11.62
CA PHE A 457 -0.72 6.42 -12.90
C PHE A 457 -2.04 7.17 -12.72
N LEU A 458 -2.27 8.21 -13.52
CA LEU A 458 -3.58 8.86 -13.60
C LEU A 458 -4.55 7.98 -14.38
N TRP A 459 -5.59 7.48 -13.71
CA TRP A 459 -6.57 6.56 -14.26
C TRP A 459 -7.97 7.18 -14.23
N THR A 460 -8.64 7.24 -15.38
CA THR A 460 -10.06 7.65 -15.48
C THR A 460 -10.86 6.48 -16.05
N PRO A 461 -11.54 5.66 -15.23
CA PRO A 461 -12.34 4.55 -15.73
C PRO A 461 -13.56 5.06 -16.48
N ALA A 462 -13.75 4.64 -17.73
CA ALA A 462 -14.82 5.13 -18.59
C ALA A 462 -16.23 4.66 -18.17
N THR A 463 -16.32 3.55 -17.42
CA THR A 463 -17.60 2.90 -17.08
C THR A 463 -17.66 2.55 -15.60
N ALA A 464 -18.86 2.34 -15.08
CA ALA A 464 -19.06 1.73 -13.78
C ALA A 464 -18.98 0.20 -13.89
N GLY A 465 -18.66 -0.47 -12.77
CA GLY A 465 -18.60 -1.92 -12.68
C GLY A 465 -17.20 -2.43 -12.34
N PRO A 466 -16.94 -3.74 -12.49
CA PRO A 466 -15.62 -4.30 -12.24
C PRO A 466 -14.64 -3.91 -13.33
N HIS A 467 -13.51 -3.33 -12.94
CA HIS A 467 -12.37 -3.01 -13.78
C HIS A 467 -11.18 -3.87 -13.36
N THR A 468 -10.56 -4.59 -14.30
CA THR A 468 -9.35 -5.38 -14.05
C THR A 468 -8.14 -4.52 -14.37
N LEU A 469 -7.51 -3.99 -13.33
CA LEU A 469 -6.23 -3.32 -13.44
C LEU A 469 -5.11 -4.35 -13.53
N GLN A 470 -4.24 -4.21 -14.52
CA GLN A 470 -3.15 -5.14 -14.78
C GLN A 470 -1.87 -4.34 -14.96
N ALA A 471 -0.95 -4.49 -14.02
CA ALA A 471 0.36 -3.85 -14.04
C ALA A 471 1.43 -4.86 -14.47
N SER A 472 2.42 -4.39 -15.23
CA SER A 472 3.56 -5.21 -15.65
C SER A 472 4.87 -4.42 -15.59
N ALA A 473 5.96 -5.07 -15.19
CA ALA A 473 7.32 -4.54 -15.22
C ALA A 473 8.15 -5.31 -16.26
N ASP A 474 8.54 -4.63 -17.33
CA ASP A 474 9.41 -5.21 -18.36
C ASP A 474 10.86 -4.77 -18.11
N LEU A 475 11.75 -5.73 -17.91
CA LEU A 475 13.17 -5.53 -17.64
C LEU A 475 13.98 -6.48 -18.52
N ALA A 476 14.94 -5.94 -19.26
CA ALA A 476 15.78 -6.75 -20.15
C ALA A 476 16.66 -7.71 -19.35
N GLY A 477 16.55 -9.01 -19.66
CA GLY A 477 17.32 -10.05 -18.97
C GLY A 477 16.80 -10.39 -17.58
N ASP A 478 15.54 -10.05 -17.28
CA ASP A 478 14.85 -10.50 -16.08
C ASP A 478 14.83 -12.03 -15.98
N GLU A 479 15.31 -12.55 -14.85
CA GLU A 479 15.49 -13.99 -14.61
C GLU A 479 14.25 -14.63 -13.98
N ASN A 480 13.20 -13.85 -13.66
CA ASN A 480 11.98 -14.31 -13.00
C ASN A 480 10.70 -13.62 -13.53
N SER A 481 10.48 -13.71 -14.84
CA SER A 481 9.31 -13.11 -15.52
C SER A 481 7.92 -13.48 -14.98
N ALA A 482 7.80 -14.49 -14.11
CA ALA A 482 6.55 -14.90 -13.48
C ALA A 482 6.01 -13.90 -12.45
N ASN A 483 6.87 -13.07 -11.84
CA ASN A 483 6.49 -12.09 -10.82
C ASN A 483 6.34 -10.66 -11.40
N ASN A 484 6.58 -10.49 -12.69
CA ASN A 484 6.62 -9.20 -13.38
C ASN A 484 5.23 -8.61 -13.60
N SER A 485 4.15 -9.29 -13.20
CA SER A 485 2.80 -8.79 -13.39
C SER A 485 1.93 -8.98 -12.15
N PHE A 486 1.04 -8.02 -11.93
CA PHE A 486 0.06 -8.05 -10.87
C PHE A 486 -1.29 -7.60 -11.42
N SER A 487 -2.37 -8.30 -11.05
CA SER A 487 -3.73 -7.93 -11.42
C SER A 487 -4.59 -7.68 -10.20
N LYS A 488 -5.45 -6.66 -10.27
CA LYS A 488 -6.41 -6.33 -9.23
C LYS A 488 -7.74 -5.94 -9.84
N VAL A 489 -8.82 -6.53 -9.36
CA VAL A 489 -10.18 -6.07 -9.68
C VAL A 489 -10.55 -4.91 -8.77
N VAL A 490 -10.96 -3.80 -9.38
CA VAL A 490 -11.46 -2.60 -8.70
C VAL A 490 -12.90 -2.40 -9.12
N ASN A 491 -13.81 -2.33 -8.16
CA ASN A 491 -15.22 -2.02 -8.45
C ASN A 491 -15.39 -0.50 -8.54
N VAL A 492 -15.60 -0.01 -9.76
CA VAL A 492 -15.85 1.39 -10.07
C VAL A 492 -17.34 1.68 -9.87
N VAL A 493 -17.66 2.68 -9.05
CA VAL A 493 -19.04 3.12 -8.84
C VAL A 493 -19.48 4.06 -9.96
N ALA A 494 -20.77 4.05 -10.29
CA ALA A 494 -21.29 5.01 -11.26
C ALA A 494 -21.09 6.44 -10.77
N ALA A 495 -20.70 7.34 -11.67
CA ALA A 495 -20.84 8.77 -11.43
C ALA A 495 -22.31 9.04 -11.09
N GLY A 496 -22.55 9.75 -9.98
CA GLY A 496 -23.89 10.25 -9.70
C GLY A 496 -24.37 11.15 -10.84
N PRO A 497 -25.68 11.33 -11.02
CA PRO A 497 -26.17 12.34 -11.96
C PRO A 497 -25.68 13.73 -11.51
N GLY A 498 -24.89 14.40 -12.36
CA GLY A 498 -24.47 15.79 -12.15
C GLY A 498 -23.26 15.99 -11.23
N THR A 499 -22.27 15.09 -11.20
CA THR A 499 -21.04 15.30 -10.42
C THR A 499 -20.07 16.32 -11.05
N PRO A 500 -19.09 16.86 -10.28
CA PRO A 500 -18.08 17.78 -10.80
C PRO A 500 -17.20 17.25 -11.92
N GLN A 501 -16.90 15.95 -11.91
CA GLN A 501 -15.95 15.28 -12.81
C GLN A 501 -14.62 16.04 -12.83
N LEU A 502 -13.98 16.20 -11.67
CA LEU A 502 -12.76 16.96 -11.53
C LEU A 502 -11.58 16.24 -12.21
N GLN A 503 -10.91 16.94 -13.13
CA GLN A 503 -9.63 16.53 -13.72
C GLN A 503 -8.56 17.59 -13.40
N LEU A 504 -7.37 17.16 -12.98
CA LEU A 504 -6.24 18.06 -12.71
C LEU A 504 -5.14 17.79 -13.73
N ARG A 505 -4.56 18.86 -14.29
CA ARG A 505 -3.51 18.74 -15.30
C ARG A 505 -2.34 19.65 -14.95
N ARG A 506 -1.12 19.12 -15.06
CA ARG A 506 0.11 19.93 -15.13
C ARG A 506 0.70 19.72 -16.51
N VAL A 507 0.81 20.81 -17.26
CA VAL A 507 1.22 20.77 -18.66
C VAL A 507 2.23 21.87 -18.92
N VAL A 508 3.14 21.62 -19.86
CA VAL A 508 4.04 22.66 -20.33
C VAL A 508 3.30 23.48 -21.38
N ALA A 509 3.13 24.77 -21.11
CA ALA A 509 2.59 25.72 -22.05
C ALA A 509 3.71 26.56 -22.63
N TYR A 510 3.51 27.02 -23.86
CA TYR A 510 4.51 27.74 -24.64
C TYR A 510 3.95 29.06 -25.12
N THR A 511 4.83 30.02 -25.37
CA THR A 511 4.44 31.29 -25.99
C THR A 511 4.25 31.17 -27.50
N ASP A 512 4.94 30.23 -28.16
CA ASP A 512 5.01 30.10 -29.62
C ASP A 512 4.07 29.05 -30.22
N ARG A 513 3.38 28.27 -29.39
CA ARG A 513 2.47 27.20 -29.84
C ARG A 513 1.43 26.87 -28.77
N TRP A 514 0.34 26.26 -29.21
CA TRP A 514 -0.68 25.69 -28.34
C TRP A 514 -0.33 24.25 -27.95
N THR A 515 -0.56 23.92 -26.68
CA THR A 515 -0.46 22.56 -26.16
C THR A 515 -1.87 21.99 -26.03
N ALA A 516 -2.18 20.92 -26.76
CA ALA A 516 -3.42 20.19 -26.59
C ALA A 516 -3.41 19.40 -25.27
N VAL A 517 -4.51 19.49 -24.52
CA VAL A 517 -4.70 18.81 -23.24
C VAL A 517 -5.91 17.89 -23.37
N GLN A 518 -5.66 16.58 -23.25
CA GLN A 518 -6.71 15.58 -23.28
C GLN A 518 -7.27 15.32 -21.87
N LEU A 519 -8.59 15.24 -21.78
CA LEU A 519 -9.33 14.89 -20.57
C LEU A 519 -9.89 13.47 -20.71
N GLY A 520 -10.03 12.77 -19.58
CA GLY A 520 -10.58 11.41 -19.54
C GLY A 520 -12.11 11.35 -19.65
N VAL A 521 -12.78 12.50 -19.84
CA VAL A 521 -14.24 12.66 -19.80
C VAL A 521 -14.67 13.61 -20.89
N ASP A 522 -15.84 13.34 -21.49
CA ASP A 522 -16.51 14.27 -22.39
C ASP A 522 -17.47 15.20 -21.62
N TYR A 523 -17.11 16.47 -21.54
CA TYR A 523 -17.89 17.52 -20.90
C TYR A 523 -18.89 18.18 -21.84
N GLY A 524 -18.86 17.86 -23.13
CA GLY A 524 -19.64 18.56 -24.16
C GLY A 524 -19.38 20.07 -24.10
N ASN A 525 -20.43 20.88 -24.03
CA ASN A 525 -20.29 22.33 -23.93
C ASN A 525 -20.04 22.83 -22.50
N ASP A 526 -20.19 21.98 -21.50
CA ASP A 526 -20.15 22.33 -20.07
C ASP A 526 -18.74 22.33 -19.49
N LEU A 527 -17.70 22.17 -20.31
CA LEU A 527 -16.31 22.21 -19.85
C LEU A 527 -15.95 23.60 -19.28
N VAL A 528 -15.65 23.64 -17.98
CA VAL A 528 -15.07 24.79 -17.27
C VAL A 528 -13.62 24.46 -16.93
N VAL A 529 -12.68 25.26 -17.44
CA VAL A 529 -11.24 25.11 -17.21
C VAL A 529 -10.71 26.36 -16.53
N VAL A 530 -9.93 26.19 -15.48
CA VAL A 530 -9.19 27.28 -14.83
C VAL A 530 -7.73 26.87 -14.70
N CYS A 531 -6.82 27.75 -15.10
CA CYS A 531 -5.40 27.45 -15.11
C CYS A 531 -4.58 28.58 -14.46
N SER A 532 -3.40 28.23 -13.94
CA SER A 532 -2.46 29.16 -13.34
C SER A 532 -1.03 28.85 -13.77
N PRO A 533 -0.25 29.88 -14.18
CA PRO A 533 1.11 29.67 -14.63
C PRO A 533 2.06 29.53 -13.44
N ASN A 534 3.15 28.77 -13.64
CA ASN A 534 4.26 28.64 -12.72
C ASN A 534 5.59 28.98 -13.42
N TYR A 535 6.17 30.12 -13.08
CA TYR A 535 7.48 30.57 -13.52
C TYR A 535 8.09 31.55 -12.51
N ASP A 536 9.33 31.96 -12.75
CA ASP A 536 10.02 32.97 -11.95
C ASP A 536 10.72 33.99 -12.87
N LEU A 537 11.64 34.77 -12.31
CA LEU A 537 12.39 35.79 -13.05
C LEU A 537 13.34 35.23 -14.13
N SER A 538 13.44 33.91 -14.31
CA SER A 538 14.08 33.32 -15.50
C SER A 538 13.24 33.48 -16.77
N ALA A 539 11.93 33.75 -16.65
CA ALA A 539 11.11 34.10 -17.79
C ALA A 539 11.57 35.46 -18.36
N PRO A 540 11.66 35.61 -19.70
CA PRO A 540 12.10 36.84 -20.36
C PRO A 540 11.15 38.03 -20.09
N GLY A 541 9.94 37.75 -19.63
CA GLY A 541 8.91 38.75 -19.39
C GLY A 541 7.66 38.24 -18.69
N PRO A 542 6.63 39.08 -18.64
CA PRO A 542 5.33 38.68 -18.16
C PRO A 542 4.62 37.71 -19.08
N ALA A 543 3.89 36.79 -18.47
CA ALA A 543 3.06 35.84 -19.20
C ALA A 543 1.82 35.42 -18.41
N MET A 544 0.73 35.25 -19.13
CA MET A 544 -0.57 34.82 -18.63
C MET A 544 -1.02 33.58 -19.38
N VAL A 545 -1.79 32.73 -18.69
CA VAL A 545 -2.31 31.52 -19.30
C VAL A 545 -3.46 31.87 -20.24
N ARG A 546 -3.39 31.32 -21.45
CA ARG A 546 -4.42 31.39 -22.48
C ARG A 546 -5.02 30.01 -22.63
N VAL A 547 -6.36 29.94 -22.65
CA VAL A 547 -7.11 28.70 -22.91
C VAL A 547 -7.99 28.92 -24.13
N ARG A 548 -8.09 27.92 -25.01
CA ARG A 548 -9.05 27.93 -26.12
C ARG A 548 -9.59 26.53 -26.38
N ASN A 549 -10.60 26.43 -27.25
CA ASN A 549 -11.17 25.16 -27.69
C ASN A 549 -11.57 24.23 -26.53
N ALA A 550 -12.03 24.82 -25.41
CA ALA A 550 -12.47 24.09 -24.23
C ALA A 550 -13.91 23.59 -24.40
N SER A 551 -14.02 22.43 -25.03
CA SER A 551 -15.26 21.67 -25.22
C SER A 551 -14.96 20.18 -25.37
N GLY A 552 -16.00 19.36 -25.29
CA GLY A 552 -15.86 17.93 -25.44
C GLY A 552 -14.96 17.35 -24.34
N SER A 553 -13.95 16.58 -24.75
CA SER A 553 -12.97 15.96 -23.87
C SER A 553 -11.57 16.58 -23.95
N SER A 554 -11.44 17.83 -24.39
CA SER A 554 -10.12 18.48 -24.50
C SER A 554 -10.19 20.00 -24.42
N PHE A 555 -9.02 20.60 -24.28
CA PHE A 555 -8.80 22.03 -24.46
C PHE A 555 -7.37 22.27 -24.93
N GLU A 556 -7.05 23.48 -25.37
CA GLU A 556 -5.68 23.88 -25.68
C GLU A 556 -5.23 24.99 -24.73
N VAL A 557 -3.96 24.93 -24.32
CA VAL A 557 -3.33 25.90 -23.43
C VAL A 557 -2.09 26.50 -24.05
N GLY A 558 -1.85 27.77 -23.76
CA GLY A 558 -0.67 28.52 -24.19
C GLY A 558 -0.31 29.63 -23.21
N LEU A 559 0.81 30.30 -23.45
CA LEU A 559 1.22 31.49 -22.72
C LEU A 559 1.08 32.71 -23.61
N GLY A 560 0.24 33.66 -23.23
CA GLY A 560 0.18 34.96 -23.87
C GLY A 560 1.29 35.87 -23.36
N ARG A 561 1.64 36.89 -24.14
CA ARG A 561 2.56 37.96 -23.74
C ARG A 561 1.84 39.30 -23.72
N PRO A 562 1.66 39.92 -22.56
CA PRO A 562 0.99 41.20 -22.45
C PRO A 562 2.03 42.33 -22.53
N TRP A 563 2.79 42.41 -23.63
CA TRP A 563 3.80 43.48 -23.80
C TRP A 563 3.98 43.92 -25.25
N TYR A 564 4.47 45.14 -25.45
CA TYR A 564 4.76 45.69 -26.78
C TYR A 564 6.25 45.55 -27.12
N GLY A 565 6.57 44.83 -28.21
CA GLY A 565 7.94 44.74 -28.74
C GLY A 565 8.73 43.47 -28.43
N GLY A 566 8.09 42.40 -27.95
CA GLY A 566 8.74 41.09 -27.86
C GLY A 566 9.09 40.55 -29.25
N PHE A 567 10.30 40.00 -29.39
CA PHE A 567 10.77 39.44 -30.66
C PHE A 567 10.45 37.93 -30.73
N ASP A 568 10.36 37.39 -31.95
CA ASP A 568 10.16 35.96 -32.21
C ASP A 568 11.27 35.06 -31.57
N GLU A 569 12.37 35.64 -31.12
CA GLU A 569 13.46 34.94 -30.44
C GLU A 569 13.24 34.76 -28.93
N ASP A 570 12.33 35.53 -28.32
CA ASP A 570 12.17 35.55 -26.86
C ASP A 570 11.32 34.39 -26.32
N HIS A 571 11.05 33.33 -27.08
CA HIS A 571 10.13 32.25 -26.71
C HIS A 571 10.53 31.49 -25.45
N PHE A 572 9.55 31.22 -24.57
CA PHE A 572 9.77 30.41 -23.38
C PHE A 572 8.57 29.51 -23.10
N SER A 573 8.78 28.57 -22.19
CA SER A 573 7.75 27.69 -21.68
C SER A 573 7.69 27.72 -20.16
N ALA A 574 6.52 27.43 -19.63
CA ALA A 574 6.28 27.36 -18.21
C ALA A 574 5.35 26.18 -17.90
N THR A 575 5.46 25.65 -16.68
CA THR A 575 4.45 24.71 -16.19
C THR A 575 3.16 25.46 -15.91
N VAL A 576 2.05 24.95 -16.38
CA VAL A 576 0.71 25.46 -16.09
C VAL A 576 -0.06 24.40 -15.31
N HIS A 577 -0.65 24.83 -14.20
CA HIS A 577 -1.54 24.02 -13.38
C HIS A 577 -2.97 24.30 -13.82
N CYS A 578 -3.75 23.27 -14.15
CA CYS A 578 -5.12 23.41 -14.61
C CYS A 578 -6.06 22.51 -13.81
N MET A 579 -7.27 23.01 -13.56
CA MET A 579 -8.42 22.21 -13.15
C MET A 579 -9.48 22.27 -14.25
N ALA A 580 -10.08 21.13 -14.56
CA ALA A 580 -11.24 21.01 -15.43
C ALA A 580 -12.39 20.38 -14.64
N VAL A 581 -13.56 20.98 -14.74
CA VAL A 581 -14.79 20.53 -14.08
C VAL A 581 -15.98 20.75 -15.02
N ARG A 582 -17.05 20.00 -14.82
CA ARG A 582 -18.33 20.26 -15.48
C ARG A 582 -18.97 21.52 -14.89
N ALA A 583 -19.64 22.32 -15.73
CA ALA A 583 -20.46 23.43 -15.26
C ALA A 583 -21.63 22.90 -14.42
N GLY A 584 -21.91 23.54 -13.29
CA GLY A 584 -22.96 23.07 -12.38
C GLY A 584 -22.90 23.68 -10.98
N VAL A 585 -23.90 23.33 -10.16
CA VAL A 585 -24.01 23.72 -8.75
C VAL A 585 -23.89 22.48 -7.88
N TYR A 586 -22.92 22.50 -6.98
CA TYR A 586 -22.54 21.38 -6.13
C TYR A 586 -22.77 21.73 -4.66
N THR A 587 -23.62 20.94 -3.99
CA THR A 587 -23.92 21.10 -2.57
C THR A 587 -23.22 20.05 -1.71
N PRO A 588 -22.86 20.35 -0.45
CA PRO A 588 -22.26 19.38 0.46
C PRO A 588 -23.10 18.12 0.66
N ALA A 589 -24.44 18.27 0.68
CA ALA A 589 -25.36 17.17 0.93
C ALA A 589 -25.36 16.12 -0.19
N VAL A 590 -25.12 16.53 -1.44
CA VAL A 590 -25.16 15.64 -2.61
C VAL A 590 -23.76 15.26 -3.07
N HIS A 591 -22.83 16.22 -3.08
CA HIS A 591 -21.51 16.06 -3.72
C HIS A 591 -20.34 16.14 -2.73
N GLY A 592 -20.60 16.38 -1.44
CA GLY A 592 -19.54 16.54 -0.42
C GLY A 592 -18.79 17.87 -0.49
N VAL A 593 -19.09 18.73 -1.48
CA VAL A 593 -18.46 20.03 -1.67
C VAL A 593 -19.51 21.13 -1.88
N LYS A 594 -19.28 22.32 -1.31
CA LYS A 594 -20.04 23.53 -1.67
C LYS A 594 -19.28 24.30 -2.74
N MET A 595 -19.66 24.10 -4.00
CA MET A 595 -18.98 24.66 -5.16
C MET A 595 -19.99 24.99 -6.26
N GLU A 596 -19.65 25.91 -7.16
CA GLU A 596 -20.32 26.08 -8.44
C GLU A 596 -19.27 26.34 -9.52
N ALA A 597 -19.51 25.87 -10.73
CA ALA A 597 -18.66 26.07 -11.89
C ALA A 597 -19.51 26.68 -13.01
N VAL A 598 -19.06 27.82 -13.53
CA VAL A 598 -19.86 28.68 -14.41
C VAL A 598 -19.09 29.01 -15.68
N LYS A 599 -19.77 28.88 -16.82
CA LYS A 599 -19.29 29.27 -18.14
C LYS A 599 -20.16 30.39 -18.70
N LEU A 600 -19.55 31.53 -18.99
CA LEU A 600 -20.19 32.73 -19.51
C LEU A 600 -19.66 32.99 -20.93
N ALA A 601 -20.39 32.49 -21.93
CA ALA A 601 -20.07 32.79 -23.32
C ALA A 601 -20.33 34.28 -23.64
N ASN A 602 -19.53 34.84 -24.56
CA ASN A 602 -19.69 36.20 -25.06
C ASN A 602 -19.69 37.28 -23.96
N PHE A 603 -18.81 37.15 -22.97
CA PHE A 603 -18.66 38.13 -21.90
C PHE A 603 -18.08 39.44 -22.45
N PRO A 604 -18.81 40.58 -22.37
CA PRO A 604 -18.47 41.77 -23.15
C PRO A 604 -17.51 42.72 -22.45
N LEU A 605 -17.49 42.77 -21.12
CA LEU A 605 -16.72 43.74 -20.35
C LEU A 605 -15.22 43.41 -20.44
N SER A 606 -14.39 44.45 -20.62
CA SER A 606 -12.93 44.39 -20.48
C SER A 606 -12.49 45.59 -19.67
N ASP A 607 -12.10 45.34 -18.42
CA ASP A 607 -11.59 46.35 -17.49
C ASP A 607 -10.12 46.69 -17.83
N HIS A 608 -9.61 47.81 -17.33
CA HIS A 608 -8.23 48.26 -17.49
C HIS A 608 -7.91 49.30 -16.41
N ALA A 609 -6.67 49.79 -16.37
CA ALA A 609 -6.25 50.85 -15.47
C ALA A 609 -7.18 52.07 -15.57
N GLY A 610 -7.83 52.41 -14.45
CA GLY A 610 -8.85 53.47 -14.37
C GLY A 610 -10.30 53.04 -14.64
N ALA A 611 -10.54 51.77 -14.98
CA ALA A 611 -11.86 51.19 -15.28
C ALA A 611 -12.00 49.79 -14.66
N TRP A 612 -12.10 49.73 -13.33
CA TRP A 612 -12.16 48.49 -12.54
C TRP A 612 -13.60 48.11 -12.14
N TYR A 613 -14.50 47.93 -13.13
CA TYR A 613 -15.91 47.76 -12.84
C TYR A 613 -16.28 46.34 -12.43
N GLY A 614 -15.89 45.32 -13.19
CA GLY A 614 -16.43 43.98 -13.05
C GLY A 614 -17.95 43.89 -13.28
N GLN A 615 -18.45 42.71 -13.61
CA GLN A 615 -19.89 42.46 -13.78
C GLN A 615 -20.47 41.75 -12.57
N SER A 616 -21.52 42.32 -11.97
CA SER A 616 -22.23 41.72 -10.84
C SER A 616 -22.81 40.35 -11.22
N ARG A 617 -22.64 39.37 -10.33
CA ARG A 617 -23.20 38.02 -10.44
C ARG A 617 -23.87 37.63 -9.13
N ALA A 618 -24.88 36.78 -9.24
CA ALA A 618 -25.46 36.09 -8.08
C ALA A 618 -24.77 34.73 -7.93
N TYR A 619 -24.55 34.30 -6.70
CA TYR A 619 -24.18 32.92 -6.42
C TYR A 619 -25.33 32.00 -6.83
N GLN A 620 -25.02 30.92 -7.55
CA GLN A 620 -25.99 29.94 -8.01
C GLN A 620 -26.31 28.92 -6.90
N ASN A 621 -25.37 28.71 -5.96
CA ASN A 621 -25.60 27.87 -4.79
C ASN A 621 -26.66 28.51 -3.86
N PRO A 622 -27.80 27.85 -3.62
CA PRO A 622 -28.92 28.44 -2.88
C PRO A 622 -28.59 28.71 -1.40
N ALA A 623 -27.61 27.98 -0.84
CA ALA A 623 -27.14 28.20 0.52
C ALA A 623 -26.18 29.39 0.65
N GLY A 624 -25.74 29.97 -0.47
CA GLY A 624 -24.69 30.99 -0.52
C GLY A 624 -23.35 30.52 0.06
N TYR A 625 -22.39 31.44 0.12
CA TYR A 625 -21.04 31.20 0.63
C TYR A 625 -20.76 32.11 1.83
N SER A 626 -20.05 31.62 2.84
CA SER A 626 -19.63 32.46 3.98
C SER A 626 -18.35 33.21 3.64
N VAL A 627 -17.38 32.49 3.08
CA VAL A 627 -16.10 33.00 2.56
C VAL A 627 -15.87 32.41 1.17
N PRO A 628 -16.43 33.03 0.12
CA PRO A 628 -16.29 32.53 -1.25
C PRO A 628 -14.86 32.73 -1.75
N VAL A 629 -14.28 31.67 -2.31
CA VAL A 629 -13.06 31.70 -3.12
C VAL A 629 -13.47 31.62 -4.57
N VAL A 630 -13.04 32.60 -5.37
CA VAL A 630 -13.40 32.71 -6.79
C VAL A 630 -12.12 32.54 -7.62
N LEU A 631 -12.15 31.56 -8.51
CA LEU A 631 -11.04 31.22 -9.38
C LEU A 631 -11.54 31.23 -10.81
N GLY A 632 -10.83 31.86 -11.74
CA GLY A 632 -11.34 31.98 -13.10
C GLY A 632 -10.29 32.16 -14.17
N GLN A 633 -10.77 32.01 -15.40
CA GLN A 633 -9.98 31.96 -16.61
C GLN A 633 -10.75 32.64 -17.73
N VAL A 634 -10.01 33.35 -18.57
CA VAL A 634 -10.50 33.82 -19.86
C VAL A 634 -10.17 32.76 -20.90
N ALA A 635 -11.19 32.32 -21.62
CA ALA A 635 -11.06 31.41 -22.75
C ALA A 635 -11.33 32.14 -24.05
N SER A 636 -10.34 32.09 -24.92
CA SER A 636 -10.24 32.89 -26.14
C SER A 636 -10.73 32.12 -27.35
N PRO A 637 -11.24 32.82 -28.38
CA PRO A 637 -11.58 32.18 -29.64
C PRO A 637 -10.33 31.62 -30.33
N ASP A 638 -10.51 30.62 -31.18
CA ASP A 638 -9.43 30.11 -32.02
C ASP A 638 -9.17 31.08 -33.18
N THR A 639 -8.01 31.73 -33.14
CA THR A 639 -7.54 32.67 -34.16
C THR A 639 -6.66 32.00 -35.23
N GLY A 640 -6.33 30.71 -35.08
CA GLY A 640 -5.37 30.00 -35.93
C GLY A 640 -3.90 30.43 -35.72
N LEU A 641 -3.63 31.26 -34.71
CA LEU A 641 -2.32 31.85 -34.45
C LEU A 641 -1.73 31.33 -33.12
N PRO A 642 -0.39 31.33 -32.97
CA PRO A 642 0.26 31.09 -31.68
C PRO A 642 -0.27 31.98 -30.55
N PRO A 643 -0.21 31.51 -29.29
CA PRO A 643 -0.71 32.26 -28.13
C PRO A 643 -0.11 33.67 -27.96
N SER A 644 1.15 33.86 -28.36
CA SER A 644 1.87 35.14 -28.31
C SER A 644 2.14 35.76 -29.69
N HIS A 645 1.40 35.36 -30.74
CA HIS A 645 1.69 35.86 -32.10
C HIS A 645 1.57 37.38 -32.19
N CYS A 646 2.68 38.04 -32.57
CA CYS A 646 2.79 39.49 -32.70
C CYS A 646 2.98 39.87 -34.18
N THR A 647 2.02 40.60 -34.75
CA THR A 647 2.25 41.37 -36.00
C THR A 647 2.63 42.82 -35.61
N PRO A 648 3.07 43.70 -36.55
CA PRO A 648 3.53 45.07 -36.24
C PRO A 648 2.52 45.96 -35.49
N ILE A 649 1.28 45.50 -35.36
CA ILE A 649 0.27 46.04 -34.45
C ILE A 649 -0.11 44.89 -33.52
N CYS A 650 0.52 44.82 -32.35
CA CYS A 650 0.08 43.93 -31.27
C CYS A 650 -1.33 44.38 -30.86
N GLN A 651 -2.36 43.73 -31.40
CA GLN A 651 -3.75 43.85 -30.99
C GLN A 651 -4.42 42.48 -31.20
N PRO A 652 -5.46 42.10 -30.44
CA PRO A 652 -5.90 42.50 -29.11
C PRO A 652 -6.24 41.23 -28.28
N ASP A 653 -5.49 40.15 -28.44
CA ASP A 653 -5.95 38.83 -27.97
C ASP A 653 -5.30 38.48 -26.64
N TRP A 654 -5.46 39.37 -25.67
CA TRP A 654 -5.21 39.03 -24.29
C TRP A 654 -6.11 39.79 -23.34
N SER A 655 -6.44 39.10 -22.25
CA SER A 655 -7.03 39.63 -21.04
C SER A 655 -6.90 38.56 -19.94
N VAL A 656 -6.96 38.96 -18.68
CA VAL A 656 -6.83 38.06 -17.53
C VAL A 656 -8.04 38.18 -16.63
N PHE A 657 -8.47 37.06 -16.05
CA PHE A 657 -9.62 37.01 -15.16
C PHE A 657 -9.31 37.70 -13.83
N TRP A 658 -10.30 38.41 -13.30
CA TRP A 658 -10.27 38.93 -11.94
C TRP A 658 -11.67 38.91 -11.31
N SER A 659 -11.71 39.03 -9.99
CA SER A 659 -12.96 39.11 -9.24
C SER A 659 -12.87 40.11 -8.09
N ARG A 660 -14.02 40.65 -7.66
CA ARG A 660 -14.10 41.58 -6.52
C ARG A 660 -15.42 41.47 -5.76
N GLY A 661 -15.45 42.09 -4.58
CA GLY A 661 -16.62 42.34 -3.75
C GLY A 661 -17.23 43.71 -4.02
N THR A 662 -17.73 44.38 -2.99
CA THR A 662 -18.43 45.68 -3.13
C THR A 662 -17.54 46.83 -3.61
N ALA A 663 -16.26 46.84 -3.23
CA ALA A 663 -15.24 47.77 -3.70
C ALA A 663 -14.21 47.04 -4.58
N VAL A 664 -13.44 47.81 -5.35
CA VAL A 664 -12.39 47.27 -6.25
C VAL A 664 -11.34 46.49 -5.46
N THR A 665 -10.91 47.02 -4.32
CA THR A 665 -9.94 46.41 -3.40
C THR A 665 -10.52 45.29 -2.54
N ASN A 666 -11.86 45.14 -2.50
CA ASN A 666 -12.48 44.12 -1.66
C ASN A 666 -12.50 42.79 -2.44
N PRO A 667 -12.12 41.67 -1.82
CA PRO A 667 -12.37 40.37 -2.40
C PRO A 667 -13.88 40.04 -2.42
N PRO A 668 -14.29 39.02 -3.21
CA PRO A 668 -15.65 38.48 -3.13
C PRO A 668 -16.07 38.15 -1.69
N SER A 669 -17.35 38.40 -1.39
CA SER A 669 -17.94 38.22 -0.06
C SER A 669 -19.30 37.54 -0.16
N SER A 670 -19.86 37.07 0.95
CA SER A 670 -21.17 36.41 0.97
C SER A 670 -22.30 37.19 0.30
N GLY A 671 -22.22 38.53 0.28
CA GLY A 671 -23.24 39.42 -0.30
C GLY A 671 -22.88 40.06 -1.63
N ALA A 672 -21.67 39.85 -2.16
CA ALA A 672 -21.23 40.53 -3.39
C ALA A 672 -20.19 39.71 -4.15
N LEU A 673 -20.54 39.41 -5.40
CA LEU A 673 -19.66 38.84 -6.42
C LEU A 673 -19.69 39.71 -7.67
N TYR A 674 -18.51 40.20 -8.07
CA TYR A 674 -18.28 40.74 -9.40
C TYR A 674 -17.16 39.94 -10.04
N VAL A 675 -17.36 39.54 -11.29
CA VAL A 675 -16.33 38.86 -12.10
C VAL A 675 -16.02 39.70 -13.32
N GLY A 676 -14.78 39.69 -13.78
CA GLY A 676 -14.36 40.45 -14.93
C GLY A 676 -13.14 39.85 -15.60
N ARG A 677 -12.74 40.50 -16.68
CA ARG A 677 -11.43 40.34 -17.31
C ARG A 677 -10.80 41.71 -17.47
N HIS A 678 -9.48 41.80 -17.44
CA HIS A 678 -8.77 43.06 -17.63
C HIS A 678 -7.56 42.93 -18.54
N THR A 679 -7.13 44.07 -19.08
CA THR A 679 -5.96 44.23 -19.95
C THR A 679 -4.87 45.08 -19.31
N GLY A 680 -4.88 45.13 -17.97
CA GLY A 680 -3.93 45.91 -17.19
C GLY A 680 -3.93 47.37 -17.64
N GLU A 681 -2.78 47.91 -18.02
CA GLU A 681 -2.66 49.30 -18.48
C GLU A 681 -3.20 49.56 -19.91
N ASP A 682 -3.40 48.52 -20.73
CA ASP A 682 -3.87 48.68 -22.11
C ASP A 682 -5.37 49.05 -22.15
N PRO A 683 -5.76 50.26 -22.60
CA PRO A 683 -7.16 50.68 -22.65
C PRO A 683 -7.89 50.22 -23.91
N SER A 684 -7.21 49.47 -24.79
CA SER A 684 -7.76 49.05 -26.09
C SER A 684 -8.95 48.12 -25.92
N THR A 685 -10.02 48.38 -26.67
CA THR A 685 -11.23 47.55 -26.65
C THR A 685 -10.96 46.11 -27.08
N ARG A 686 -11.59 45.15 -26.40
CA ARG A 686 -11.48 43.71 -26.69
C ARG A 686 -12.80 43.14 -27.19
N PRO A 687 -12.78 42.21 -28.17
CA PRO A 687 -13.99 41.45 -28.51
C PRO A 687 -14.47 40.64 -27.30
N PRO A 688 -15.77 40.28 -27.22
CA PRO A 688 -16.25 39.41 -26.16
C PRO A 688 -15.52 38.05 -26.15
N GLU A 689 -15.15 37.58 -24.97
CA GLU A 689 -14.51 36.28 -24.76
C GLU A 689 -15.37 35.39 -23.85
N THR A 690 -15.02 34.11 -23.72
CA THR A 690 -15.70 33.25 -22.74
C THR A 690 -15.03 33.41 -21.39
N LEU A 691 -15.81 33.72 -20.35
CA LEU A 691 -15.32 33.67 -18.96
C LEU A 691 -15.73 32.36 -18.31
N MET A 692 -14.77 31.67 -17.71
CA MET A 692 -14.98 30.45 -16.93
C MET A 692 -14.56 30.71 -15.50
N TYR A 693 -15.38 30.36 -14.52
CA TYR A 693 -14.99 30.50 -13.12
C TYR A 693 -15.62 29.45 -12.23
N VAL A 694 -14.95 29.19 -11.11
CA VAL A 694 -15.38 28.33 -10.02
C VAL A 694 -15.51 29.17 -8.77
N VAL A 695 -16.63 29.01 -8.04
CA VAL A 695 -16.78 29.53 -6.68
C VAL A 695 -16.83 28.35 -5.72
N ILE A 696 -15.95 28.34 -4.72
CA ILE A 696 -15.90 27.31 -3.69
C ILE A 696 -15.84 27.95 -2.30
N GLU A 697 -16.47 27.31 -1.31
CA GLU A 697 -16.36 27.75 0.09
C GLU A 697 -14.92 27.55 0.58
N ALA A 698 -14.34 28.59 1.20
CA ALA A 698 -13.03 28.47 1.82
C ALA A 698 -13.02 27.39 2.91
N GLY A 699 -11.90 26.67 3.01
CA GLY A 699 -11.70 25.57 3.95
C GLY A 699 -11.07 24.36 3.27
N ASN A 700 -10.98 23.29 4.06
CA ASN A 700 -10.47 22.00 3.60
C ASN A 700 -11.64 21.06 3.29
N GLY A 701 -11.53 20.30 2.22
CA GLY A 701 -12.56 19.37 1.80
C GLY A 701 -12.06 18.33 0.81
N SER A 702 -12.98 17.65 0.15
CA SER A 702 -12.68 16.74 -0.95
C SER A 702 -13.68 16.90 -2.08
N ILE A 703 -13.20 16.87 -3.32
CA ILE A 703 -14.02 16.76 -4.53
C ILE A 703 -13.75 15.38 -5.12
N GLU A 704 -14.76 14.51 -5.12
CA GLU A 704 -14.67 13.16 -5.69
C GLU A 704 -13.45 12.37 -5.17
N GLY A 705 -13.17 12.48 -3.87
CA GLY A 705 -12.05 11.81 -3.21
C GLY A 705 -10.72 12.58 -3.24
N ARG A 706 -10.57 13.62 -4.06
CA ARG A 706 -9.38 14.47 -4.11
C ARG A 706 -9.46 15.55 -3.04
N ARG A 707 -8.54 15.52 -2.07
CA ARG A 707 -8.49 16.50 -0.99
C ARG A 707 -8.01 17.85 -1.52
N TYR A 708 -8.57 18.92 -0.98
CA TYR A 708 -8.19 20.28 -1.32
C TYR A 708 -8.15 21.20 -0.10
N ALA A 709 -7.35 22.25 -0.20
CA ALA A 709 -7.35 23.42 0.68
C ALA A 709 -7.66 24.65 -0.17
N ALA A 710 -8.82 25.26 0.04
CA ALA A 710 -9.24 26.48 -0.64
C ALA A 710 -9.23 27.65 0.35
N GLY A 711 -8.78 28.81 -0.09
CA GLY A 711 -8.75 29.98 0.75
C GLY A 711 -8.60 31.28 0.00
N ARG A 712 -8.75 32.34 0.76
CA ARG A 712 -8.39 33.69 0.35
C ARG A 712 -7.24 34.12 1.24
N GLY A 713 -6.07 34.32 0.67
CA GLY A 713 -4.89 34.64 1.45
C GLY A 713 -4.91 36.04 2.05
N ALA A 714 -3.87 36.36 2.82
CA ALA A 714 -3.69 37.71 3.35
C ALA A 714 -3.26 38.66 2.23
N ASP A 715 -3.73 39.90 2.28
CA ASP A 715 -3.30 40.97 1.38
C ASP A 715 -1.80 41.30 1.61
N THR A 716 -0.93 40.60 0.90
CA THR A 716 0.52 40.57 1.15
C THR A 716 1.36 40.28 -0.09
N VAL A 717 0.78 39.72 -1.15
CA VAL A 717 1.52 39.32 -2.36
C VAL A 717 1.82 40.55 -3.19
N ARG A 718 3.05 40.74 -3.65
CA ARG A 718 3.43 41.87 -4.50
C ARG A 718 4.08 41.41 -5.80
N GLY A 719 4.53 42.38 -6.59
CA GLY A 719 5.08 42.21 -7.93
C GLY A 719 6.32 41.30 -8.02
N MET A 720 6.57 40.78 -9.22
CA MET A 720 7.76 40.00 -9.59
C MET A 720 9.08 40.73 -9.27
N SER A 721 9.09 42.06 -9.35
CA SER A 721 10.24 42.91 -9.02
C SER A 721 10.36 43.23 -7.51
N ASN A 722 9.34 42.93 -6.70
CA ASN A 722 9.32 43.24 -5.27
C ASN A 722 9.94 42.12 -4.41
N ARG A 723 10.93 41.38 -4.89
CA ARG A 723 11.61 40.27 -4.16
C ARG A 723 10.67 39.12 -3.71
N PRO A 724 9.90 38.48 -4.63
CA PRO A 724 9.20 37.22 -4.36
C PRO A 724 10.17 36.09 -3.95
N PRO A 725 9.68 34.97 -3.33
CA PRO A 725 8.27 34.58 -3.19
C PRO A 725 7.55 35.16 -1.98
N TYR A 726 6.28 35.53 -2.18
CA TYR A 726 5.32 35.78 -1.11
C TYR A 726 4.61 34.46 -0.76
N THR A 727 4.42 34.16 0.52
CA THR A 727 4.00 32.82 0.94
C THR A 727 2.69 32.85 1.72
N TYR A 728 1.74 32.02 1.32
CA TYR A 728 0.61 31.62 2.16
C TYR A 728 0.88 30.29 2.82
N SER A 729 0.56 30.19 4.11
CA SER A 729 0.61 28.93 4.85
C SER A 729 -0.62 28.08 4.53
N LEU A 730 -0.38 26.80 4.26
CA LEU A 730 -1.41 25.79 4.01
C LEU A 730 -1.47 24.79 5.18
N SER A 731 -2.63 24.18 5.36
CA SER A 731 -2.83 23.10 6.33
C SER A 731 -3.94 22.16 5.85
N GLY A 732 -3.90 20.91 6.31
CA GLY A 732 -4.95 19.92 6.01
C GLY A 732 -4.72 19.03 4.78
N LEU A 733 -3.56 19.18 4.13
CA LEU A 733 -3.08 18.35 3.02
C LEU A 733 -1.88 17.49 3.46
N ALA A 734 -1.81 16.24 2.98
CA ALA A 734 -0.66 15.36 3.16
C ALA A 734 0.43 15.60 2.11
N SER A 735 0.02 15.82 0.86
CA SER A 735 0.84 16.20 -0.30
C SER A 735 0.24 17.44 -0.96
N ALA A 736 0.90 18.00 -1.98
CA ALA A 736 0.26 18.97 -2.86
C ALA A 736 0.86 18.89 -4.25
N SER A 737 0.00 18.76 -5.25
CA SER A 737 0.40 18.53 -6.64
C SER A 737 0.00 19.70 -7.54
N THR A 738 -1.22 20.24 -7.36
CA THR A 738 -1.83 21.21 -8.26
C THR A 738 -2.41 22.39 -7.50
N ALA A 739 -2.14 23.62 -7.97
CA ALA A 739 -2.69 24.83 -7.37
C ALA A 739 -3.29 25.73 -8.45
N ILE A 740 -4.45 26.31 -8.17
CA ILE A 740 -5.09 27.32 -9.01
C ILE A 740 -5.23 28.59 -8.18
N VAL A 741 -4.85 29.71 -8.77
CA VAL A 741 -4.87 31.04 -8.15
C VAL A 741 -5.57 32.05 -9.06
N SER A 742 -6.23 33.02 -8.45
CA SER A 742 -6.85 34.12 -9.17
C SER A 742 -6.87 35.39 -8.32
N GLN A 743 -6.88 36.52 -9.02
CA GLN A 743 -6.91 37.85 -8.44
C GLN A 743 -8.26 38.08 -7.71
N ALA A 744 -8.21 38.47 -6.43
CA ALA A 744 -9.37 38.60 -5.56
C ALA A 744 -9.40 39.98 -4.89
N GLY A 745 -9.91 40.96 -5.62
CA GLY A 745 -9.68 42.39 -5.37
C GLY A 745 -8.54 42.89 -6.28
N MET A 746 -8.49 44.20 -6.49
CA MET A 746 -7.40 44.86 -7.22
C MET A 746 -7.01 46.11 -6.43
N ASP A 747 -5.84 46.09 -5.80
CA ASP A 747 -5.35 47.22 -5.00
C ASP A 747 -4.46 48.16 -5.82
N GLY A 748 -3.75 47.62 -6.80
CA GLY A 748 -2.98 48.36 -7.80
C GLY A 748 -3.86 49.07 -8.82
N SER A 749 -3.40 50.24 -9.28
CA SER A 749 -4.09 50.99 -10.34
C SER A 749 -3.89 50.39 -11.72
N ASP A 750 -2.78 49.69 -11.93
CA ASP A 750 -2.25 49.31 -13.24
C ASP A 750 -2.73 47.89 -13.61
N GLY A 751 -2.98 47.07 -12.59
CA GLY A 751 -3.58 45.76 -12.71
C GLY A 751 -2.56 44.64 -12.82
N GLY A 752 -2.87 43.50 -12.24
CA GLY A 752 -1.97 42.35 -12.27
C GLY A 752 -2.69 41.02 -12.08
N TRP A 753 -1.93 39.94 -12.19
CA TRP A 753 -2.43 38.59 -11.97
C TRP A 753 -1.46 37.75 -11.14
N PRO A 754 -1.97 36.80 -10.34
CA PRO A 754 -1.11 35.95 -9.54
C PRO A 754 -0.41 34.88 -10.40
N VAL A 755 0.84 34.61 -10.05
CA VAL A 755 1.69 33.57 -10.63
C VAL A 755 2.21 32.68 -9.49
N LEU A 756 2.22 31.37 -9.73
CA LEU A 756 2.91 30.42 -8.85
C LEU A 756 4.43 30.62 -9.03
N TYR A 757 5.16 30.94 -7.96
CA TYR A 757 6.53 31.41 -8.09
C TYR A 757 7.58 30.32 -7.83
N GLY A 758 8.30 29.93 -8.89
CA GLY A 758 9.50 29.13 -8.85
C GLY A 758 9.31 27.61 -8.71
N PRO A 759 10.40 26.82 -8.68
CA PRO A 759 10.36 25.36 -8.79
C PRO A 759 9.70 24.66 -7.60
N THR A 760 9.47 25.36 -6.50
CA THR A 760 8.85 24.86 -5.26
C THR A 760 7.57 25.62 -4.92
N ALA A 761 6.86 26.10 -5.94
CA ALA A 761 5.72 26.99 -5.77
C ALA A 761 4.57 26.40 -4.94
N VAL A 762 4.43 25.06 -4.95
CA VAL A 762 3.33 24.33 -4.30
C VAL A 762 3.90 23.26 -3.39
N SER A 763 3.42 23.20 -2.15
CA SER A 763 3.71 22.13 -1.18
C SER A 763 2.52 21.94 -0.24
N SER A 764 2.50 20.89 0.58
CA SER A 764 1.41 20.65 1.54
C SER A 764 1.30 21.70 2.65
N THR A 765 2.32 22.56 2.81
CA THR A 765 2.40 23.55 3.90
C THR A 765 2.55 24.99 3.41
N GLN A 766 2.89 25.21 2.14
CA GLN A 766 3.17 26.53 1.59
C GLN A 766 2.72 26.65 0.13
N LEU A 767 2.15 27.81 -0.19
CA LEU A 767 1.91 28.30 -1.55
C LEU A 767 2.76 29.55 -1.78
N ARG A 768 3.65 29.54 -2.77
CA ARG A 768 4.56 30.65 -3.10
C ARG A 768 4.09 31.38 -4.34
N LEU A 769 4.00 32.69 -4.23
CA LEU A 769 3.29 33.54 -5.17
C LEU A 769 4.10 34.80 -5.49
N ALA A 770 3.75 35.38 -6.63
CA ALA A 770 4.03 36.76 -6.99
C ALA A 770 2.82 37.30 -7.78
N ILE A 771 2.70 38.62 -7.87
CA ILE A 771 1.84 39.25 -8.87
C ILE A 771 2.70 39.60 -10.07
N ASP A 772 2.18 39.35 -11.25
CA ASP A 772 2.78 39.82 -12.49
C ASP A 772 1.90 40.86 -13.17
N GLU A 773 2.53 41.72 -13.96
CA GLU A 773 1.93 42.87 -14.61
C GLU A 773 2.33 42.90 -16.09
N ASP A 774 1.56 43.61 -16.89
CA ASP A 774 1.87 43.81 -18.30
C ASP A 774 3.04 44.77 -18.50
N TRP A 775 3.67 44.74 -19.69
CA TRP A 775 4.62 45.77 -20.12
C TRP A 775 4.01 46.56 -21.29
N TYR A 776 2.90 47.25 -21.05
CA TYR A 776 2.27 48.12 -22.04
C TYR A 776 3.06 49.42 -22.25
N LEU A 777 3.37 50.15 -21.17
CA LEU A 777 4.07 51.45 -21.24
C LEU A 777 5.53 51.39 -20.76
N TYR A 778 5.81 50.54 -19.79
CA TYR A 778 7.14 50.39 -19.18
C TYR A 778 7.35 48.94 -18.73
N SER A 779 8.61 48.56 -18.55
CA SER A 779 9.00 47.17 -18.26
C SER A 779 9.02 46.83 -16.77
N GLU A 780 8.30 47.58 -15.93
CA GLU A 780 8.27 47.35 -14.49
C GLU A 780 7.27 46.25 -14.14
N ARG A 781 7.53 45.52 -13.07
CA ARG A 781 6.70 44.44 -12.54
C ARG A 781 6.60 44.59 -11.02
N ASN A 782 6.52 45.84 -10.55
CA ASN A 782 6.40 46.21 -9.14
C ASN A 782 4.94 46.46 -8.86
N HIS A 783 4.34 45.61 -8.03
CA HIS A 783 2.94 45.72 -7.63
C HIS A 783 2.84 46.16 -6.17
N THR A 784 1.76 46.83 -5.81
CA THR A 784 1.36 46.94 -4.39
C THR A 784 0.99 45.56 -3.82
N THR A 785 0.65 45.49 -2.52
CA THR A 785 0.08 44.25 -1.96
C THR A 785 -1.23 43.93 -2.64
N GLU A 786 -1.44 42.65 -2.91
CA GLU A 786 -2.64 42.10 -3.49
C GLU A 786 -3.11 40.88 -2.71
N GLN A 787 -4.42 40.66 -2.82
CA GLN A 787 -5.09 39.50 -2.26
C GLN A 787 -5.40 38.46 -3.34
N VAL A 788 -5.03 37.21 -3.04
CA VAL A 788 -5.12 36.10 -4.00
C VAL A 788 -6.05 35.02 -3.44
N GLY A 789 -7.05 34.65 -4.24
CA GLY A 789 -7.86 33.45 -4.03
C GLY A 789 -7.11 32.23 -4.53
N TYR A 790 -7.17 31.12 -3.79
CA TYR A 790 -6.45 29.89 -4.14
C TYR A 790 -7.25 28.63 -3.83
N ILE A 791 -6.98 27.58 -4.60
CA ILE A 791 -7.26 26.19 -4.23
C ILE A 791 -6.02 25.35 -4.52
N VAL A 792 -5.66 24.49 -3.58
CA VAL A 792 -4.53 23.56 -3.69
C VAL A 792 -5.04 22.15 -3.48
N PHE A 793 -4.69 21.25 -4.40
CA PHE A 793 -5.08 19.83 -4.39
C PHE A 793 -3.91 18.94 -4.02
N GLU A 794 -4.20 17.81 -3.35
CA GLU A 794 -3.21 16.77 -3.00
C GLU A 794 -2.47 16.16 -4.20
#